data_AF-A0A2N0VJ34-F1
#
_entry.id   AF-A0A2N0VJ34-F1
#
_cell.length_a   1.000
_cell.length_b   1.000
_cell.length_c   1.000
_cell.angle_alpha   90.00
_cell.angle_beta   90.00
_cell.angle_gamma   90.00
#
_symmetry.space_group_name_H-M   'P 1'
#
loop_
_entity.id
_entity.type
_entity.pdbx_description
1 polymer ?
#
loop_
_entity_poly.entity_id
_entity_poly.type
_entity_poly.pdbx_seq_one_letter_code
_entity_poly.pdbx_strand_id
1 'polypeptide(L)'
;MPEKPSNNKTLDELIALLKRGYERYTRFKKTTLGFYAFGLFLAGLSAFVLLEQSLYLTSGVKTGLVVLLLGLSLLLGYSLYKKFKTSSFQTFYTDFFSNSDQSKVLSAVDLYLYPDQQSSVFYDAAISSNLKNVNIGDVRRELNEFILQKPETKSFKKSAFFFLASFLLIATFSFIYTDSLQRTFHFWETYSKPNPFQFTVSPGNTTVEHGSAFNPEIKFLDGNIPDQILFSYKTDVEDGFRSRPTESGGNRLFASSQIELTNSITYRFEMDGFQSEEYEATVRLQPRFEELMVDVQPPSYTQLSSSEYTYPFSNISFYPGSEISLSGRTNKELLTLRIEGEDFSSVPELQTENGQSVFTYQFAPENDDTLAFYLSDIDELQNSNRYRTVLTLTDDENPVVSILDPTGTIQSSSPENMEIQFRATDDFGITRAELRWELQRAFVDDPIQNQQRLSNPGNGYTESINWDLNSLDLRPRDVVEFKIRVWDNDEISGPKYSDSNIVTLIVPSLAESFEELDSKERDVQGELDNISDNFRNMENEYEEFLEKLRQNPEGGFEEEQMMEEIRDQQSDIDDAVREMNEQFEELRSEMMQNDNVSEETQRAYRELQQLMDELDDPALREAMEELQKALQNMSPDEIEQALENVSFNEDVYRERIERTVELFKQLKMNSDLDKLARQYEDLADRIQPTESQSPENLKNELQNSEDDLNSIKNQLDNLDQNPPKRSEQKIKQIKEEAQERIDEIEQDFDDLDRETEDQIQSGDEETDESTKGNQQQLSQQLQEQAEQLRSASSQMSGQQIQVNILALQHALYTLLELSDLQEYISQSAAEIRSRNQGFVELARSQKNVSDNFSITADTLFKVSSELPGVPNQINRKKAEVERSLGNSLEEMVERDQRNASIASREALSGINDLASMVASLIDQLKDQQNGDGGGGMSMQQMIEQMQQMSGNQQQLNQQLQELINDMQGDRLSREQTERLDQLARQQNEVRRQLQEIQRRGGLESGDRVLSELQRMMDDMEDSINDMRGGMTDPIMTQRQQNILSRMLDAEEALEQRGETEEREGTASSNYDQTLPPEMTLQELEQEIRTRLQDPNYTSFSESFQRLIERYFEQLRRFEQSERK
;
A
#
# COMPACT_ATOMS: atom_id res chain seq x y z
N MET A 1 138.82 129.43 -19.13
CA MET A 1 138.58 128.59 -17.94
C MET A 1 137.95 127.29 -18.42
N PRO A 2 138.56 126.12 -18.14
CA PRO A 2 138.17 124.87 -18.77
C PRO A 2 137.06 124.19 -17.96
N GLU A 3 135.93 123.88 -18.60
CA GLU A 3 134.78 123.22 -17.96
C GLU A 3 134.78 121.70 -18.13
N LYS A 4 134.19 121.05 -17.11
CA LYS A 4 134.42 119.69 -16.61
C LYS A 4 133.94 118.55 -17.54
N PRO A 5 134.65 117.41 -17.59
CA PRO A 5 134.35 116.26 -18.45
C PRO A 5 133.17 115.38 -17.97
N SER A 6 132.67 114.58 -18.93
CA SER A 6 131.36 113.96 -19.11
C SER A 6 131.02 112.68 -18.31
N ASN A 7 131.68 112.39 -17.18
CA ASN A 7 131.63 111.04 -16.58
C ASN A 7 130.47 110.74 -15.62
N ASN A 8 129.72 111.75 -15.14
CA ASN A 8 128.63 111.49 -14.18
C ASN A 8 127.35 110.92 -14.84
N LYS A 9 127.07 111.27 -16.10
CA LYS A 9 125.82 110.87 -16.78
C LYS A 9 125.75 109.36 -17.04
N THR A 10 126.89 108.73 -17.33
CA THR A 10 126.99 107.28 -17.56
C THR A 10 126.73 106.45 -16.31
N LEU A 11 127.04 106.99 -15.12
CA LEU A 11 126.92 106.29 -13.85
C LEU A 11 125.47 106.29 -13.33
N ASP A 12 124.76 107.40 -13.50
CA ASP A 12 123.33 107.49 -13.20
C ASP A 12 122.49 106.52 -14.06
N GLU A 13 122.80 106.42 -15.36
CA GLU A 13 122.14 105.45 -16.24
C GLU A 13 122.36 104.00 -15.79
N LEU A 14 123.57 103.68 -15.34
CA LEU A 14 123.95 102.35 -14.88
C LEU A 14 123.21 101.97 -13.57
N ILE A 15 123.08 102.89 -12.62
CA ILE A 15 122.33 102.67 -11.37
C ILE A 15 120.83 102.51 -11.62
N ALA A 16 120.25 103.34 -12.49
CA ALA A 16 118.84 103.21 -12.86
C ALA A 16 118.55 101.85 -13.50
N LEU A 17 119.49 101.34 -14.30
CA LEU A 17 119.42 100.02 -14.93
C LEU A 17 119.44 98.90 -13.88
N LEU A 18 120.35 98.96 -12.89
CA LEU A 18 120.43 97.98 -11.81
C LEU A 18 119.17 97.95 -10.94
N LYS A 19 118.60 99.12 -10.59
CA LYS A 19 117.35 99.21 -9.81
C LYS A 19 116.18 98.53 -10.53
N ARG A 20 116.01 98.79 -11.84
CA ARG A 20 114.97 98.11 -12.64
C ARG A 20 115.19 96.59 -12.71
N GLY A 21 116.45 96.15 -12.81
CA GLY A 21 116.80 94.74 -12.77
C GLY A 21 116.37 94.07 -11.46
N TYR A 22 116.65 94.72 -10.33
CA TYR A 22 116.29 94.22 -9.00
C TYR A 22 114.77 94.15 -8.78
N GLU A 23 113.99 95.15 -9.20
CA GLU A 23 112.53 95.13 -9.12
C GLU A 23 111.91 94.02 -9.99
N ARG A 24 112.51 93.75 -11.16
CA ARG A 24 112.07 92.66 -12.03
C ARG A 24 112.34 91.30 -11.38
N TYR A 25 113.52 91.12 -10.79
CA TYR A 25 113.92 89.92 -10.07
C TYR A 25 112.98 89.63 -8.87
N THR A 26 112.65 90.63 -8.06
CA THR A 26 111.74 90.48 -6.91
C THR A 26 110.30 90.14 -7.31
N ARG A 27 109.79 90.68 -8.43
CA ARG A 27 108.47 90.32 -8.99
C ARG A 27 108.37 88.87 -9.43
N PHE A 28 109.38 88.33 -10.13
CA PHE A 28 109.37 86.93 -10.55
C PHE A 28 109.29 85.97 -9.37
N LYS A 29 109.93 86.31 -8.25
CA LYS A 29 109.88 85.51 -7.04
C LYS A 29 108.51 85.52 -6.34
N LYS A 30 107.88 86.68 -6.17
CA LYS A 30 106.54 86.77 -5.55
C LYS A 30 105.48 86.00 -6.35
N THR A 31 105.56 86.04 -7.67
CA THR A 31 104.63 85.33 -8.56
C THR A 31 104.89 83.82 -8.59
N THR A 32 106.15 83.37 -8.47
CA THR A 32 106.50 81.94 -8.31
C THR A 32 105.82 81.32 -7.09
N LEU A 33 105.78 82.05 -5.97
CA LEU A 33 105.13 81.61 -4.72
C LEU A 33 103.63 81.37 -4.92
N GLY A 34 102.94 82.31 -5.56
CA GLY A 34 101.51 82.19 -5.85
C GLY A 34 101.21 81.01 -6.78
N PHE A 35 101.98 80.84 -7.85
CA PHE A 35 101.73 79.78 -8.83
C PHE A 35 101.91 78.36 -8.27
N TYR A 36 102.89 78.12 -7.39
CA TYR A 36 102.99 76.80 -6.75
C TYR A 36 101.86 76.52 -5.77
N ALA A 37 101.48 77.49 -4.94
CA ALA A 37 100.40 77.30 -3.96
C ALA A 37 99.05 77.04 -4.66
N PHE A 38 98.67 77.87 -5.64
CA PHE A 38 97.43 77.69 -6.38
C PHE A 38 97.47 76.47 -7.31
N GLY A 39 98.62 76.17 -7.93
CA GLY A 39 98.75 74.99 -8.79
C GLY A 39 98.56 73.68 -8.04
N LEU A 40 99.02 73.60 -6.77
CA LEU A 40 98.82 72.43 -5.92
C LEU A 40 97.34 72.25 -5.56
N PHE A 41 96.67 73.35 -5.23
CA PHE A 41 95.24 73.33 -4.89
C PHE A 41 94.39 72.82 -6.06
N LEU A 42 94.64 73.32 -7.28
CA LEU A 42 93.91 72.89 -8.48
C LEU A 42 94.18 71.41 -8.83
N ALA A 43 95.42 70.95 -8.70
CA ALA A 43 95.75 69.55 -8.91
C ALA A 43 95.04 68.63 -7.90
N GLY A 44 95.03 69.03 -6.62
CA GLY A 44 94.35 68.28 -5.56
C GLY A 44 92.83 68.20 -5.75
N LEU A 45 92.21 69.29 -6.21
CA LEU A 45 90.78 69.33 -6.51
C LEU A 45 90.43 68.34 -7.64
N SER A 46 91.31 68.19 -8.62
CA SER A 46 91.11 67.23 -9.72
C SER A 46 91.14 65.78 -9.24
N ALA A 47 92.02 65.45 -8.30
CA ALA A 47 92.06 64.13 -7.69
C ALA A 47 90.80 63.83 -6.86
N PHE A 48 90.22 64.86 -6.21
CA PHE A 48 88.98 64.71 -5.45
C PHE A 48 87.79 64.34 -6.34
N VAL A 49 87.67 64.96 -7.53
CA VAL A 49 86.62 64.61 -8.51
C VAL A 49 86.68 63.14 -8.93
N LEU A 50 87.89 62.58 -9.12
CA LEU A 50 88.05 61.16 -9.47
C LEU A 50 87.65 60.21 -8.32
N LEU A 51 87.96 60.57 -7.08
CA LEU A 51 87.56 59.77 -5.92
C LEU A 51 86.03 59.75 -5.78
N GLU A 52 85.37 60.89 -5.99
CA GLU A 52 83.90 60.98 -5.94
C GLU A 52 83.20 60.20 -7.07
N GLN A 53 83.88 59.98 -8.21
CA GLN A 53 83.32 59.20 -9.29
C GLN A 53 83.27 57.69 -8.99
N SER A 54 84.20 57.19 -8.18
CA SER A 54 84.32 55.74 -7.92
C SER A 54 83.69 55.30 -6.60
N LEU A 55 83.73 56.15 -5.57
CA LEU A 55 83.43 55.72 -4.20
C LEU A 55 82.16 56.31 -3.59
N TYR A 56 81.46 57.25 -4.25
CA TYR A 56 80.26 57.92 -3.72
C TYR A 56 80.45 58.34 -2.26
N LEU A 57 81.41 59.24 -2.01
CA LEU A 57 81.88 59.54 -0.67
C LEU A 57 80.76 60.14 0.18
N THR A 58 80.76 59.88 1.48
CA THR A 58 79.82 60.51 2.41
C THR A 58 80.19 61.99 2.62
N SER A 59 79.20 62.81 2.99
CA SER A 59 79.39 64.27 3.20
C SER A 59 80.52 64.59 4.21
N GLY A 60 80.69 63.78 5.25
CA GLY A 60 81.78 63.93 6.22
C GLY A 60 83.18 63.74 5.63
N VAL A 61 83.37 62.81 4.69
CA VAL A 61 84.67 62.60 4.04
C VAL A 61 84.99 63.72 3.05
N LYS A 62 83.97 64.21 2.33
CA LYS A 62 84.10 65.31 1.37
C LYS A 62 84.57 66.61 2.01
N THR A 63 83.91 67.02 3.11
CA THR A 63 84.28 68.23 3.87
C THR A 63 85.73 68.17 4.37
N GLY A 64 86.15 67.03 4.92
CA GLY A 64 87.51 66.84 5.42
C GLY A 64 88.59 67.01 4.35
N LEU A 65 88.37 66.47 3.15
CA LEU A 65 89.33 66.57 2.05
C LEU A 65 89.54 68.01 1.54
N VAL A 66 88.47 68.81 1.45
CA VAL A 66 88.57 70.21 1.01
C VAL A 66 89.38 71.06 1.99
N VAL A 67 89.11 70.91 3.30
CA VAL A 67 89.84 71.64 4.35
C VAL A 67 91.32 71.25 4.36
N LEU A 68 91.62 69.96 4.19
CA LEU A 68 92.99 69.46 4.12
C LEU A 68 93.74 70.03 2.90
N LEU A 69 93.11 70.10 1.74
CA LEU A 69 93.70 70.67 0.52
C LEU A 69 94.00 72.17 0.65
N LEU A 70 93.08 72.95 1.21
CA LEU A 70 93.30 74.37 1.52
C LEU A 70 94.47 74.56 2.50
N GLY A 71 94.51 73.74 3.56
CA GLY A 71 95.60 73.77 4.54
C GLY A 71 96.96 73.46 3.92
N LEU A 72 97.05 72.41 3.09
CA LEU A 72 98.29 72.03 2.41
C LEU A 72 98.79 73.12 1.45
N SER A 73 97.88 73.74 0.70
CA SER A 73 98.22 74.83 -0.24
C SER A 73 98.80 76.05 0.49
N LEU A 74 98.16 76.49 1.58
CA LEU A 74 98.64 77.61 2.40
C LEU A 74 99.99 77.30 3.07
N LEU A 75 100.15 76.08 3.59
CA LEU A 75 101.40 75.64 4.24
C LEU A 75 102.55 75.61 3.23
N LEU A 76 102.31 75.11 2.02
CA LEU A 76 103.30 75.10 0.94
C LEU A 76 103.69 76.54 0.53
N GLY A 77 102.71 77.43 0.38
CA GLY A 77 102.95 78.84 0.09
C GLY A 77 103.80 79.53 1.17
N TYR A 78 103.50 79.30 2.45
CA TYR A 78 104.27 79.85 3.58
C TYR A 78 105.70 79.28 3.67
N SER A 79 105.85 77.96 3.48
CA SER A 79 107.15 77.28 3.47
C SER A 79 108.07 77.84 2.39
N LEU A 80 107.53 78.00 1.17
CA LEU A 80 108.27 78.62 0.08
C LEU A 80 108.58 80.10 0.38
N TYR A 81 107.66 80.85 0.98
CA TYR A 81 107.90 82.26 1.33
C TYR A 81 109.09 82.42 2.29
N LYS A 82 109.21 81.54 3.29
CA LYS A 82 110.34 81.54 4.23
C LYS A 82 111.66 81.13 3.56
N LYS A 83 111.63 80.17 2.63
CA LYS A 83 112.83 79.69 1.91
C LYS A 83 113.42 80.76 1.00
N PHE A 84 112.59 81.60 0.40
CA PHE A 84 113.05 82.68 -0.48
C PHE A 84 113.04 84.03 0.26
N LYS A 85 114.07 84.34 1.06
CA LYS A 85 114.26 85.69 1.68
C LYS A 85 114.85 86.71 0.65
N THR A 86 114.38 87.96 0.60
CA THR A 86 114.84 88.94 -0.41
C THR A 86 116.16 89.59 -0.01
N SER A 87 117.22 89.40 -0.83
CA SER A 87 118.51 90.09 -0.69
C SER A 87 118.35 91.59 -0.90
N SER A 88 119.16 92.43 -0.23
CA SER A 88 119.10 93.89 -0.41
C SER A 88 119.54 94.31 -1.82
N PHE A 89 119.16 95.52 -2.22
CA PHE A 89 119.59 96.09 -3.52
C PHE A 89 121.12 96.10 -3.65
N GLN A 90 121.83 96.35 -2.55
CA GLN A 90 123.30 96.30 -2.50
C GLN A 90 123.82 94.92 -2.86
N THR A 91 123.39 93.88 -2.14
CA THR A 91 123.82 92.49 -2.42
C THR A 91 123.51 92.09 -3.86
N PHE A 92 122.40 92.57 -4.44
CA PHE A 92 122.04 92.25 -5.82
C PHE A 92 123.02 92.81 -6.85
N TYR A 93 123.39 94.10 -6.78
CA TYR A 93 124.32 94.64 -7.77
C TYR A 93 125.77 94.25 -7.48
N THR A 94 126.15 94.05 -6.22
CA THR A 94 127.49 93.53 -5.88
C THR A 94 127.69 92.15 -6.47
N ASP A 95 126.71 91.25 -6.31
CA ASP A 95 126.76 89.89 -6.84
C ASP A 95 126.68 89.85 -8.37
N PHE A 96 126.03 90.83 -9.00
CA PHE A 96 126.03 90.98 -10.46
C PHE A 96 127.43 91.35 -10.98
N PHE A 97 128.06 92.39 -10.43
CA PHE A 97 129.37 92.84 -10.91
C PHE A 97 130.52 91.91 -10.52
N SER A 98 130.42 91.19 -9.40
CA SER A 98 131.41 90.17 -9.02
C SER A 98 131.40 88.98 -9.98
N ASN A 99 130.23 88.59 -10.50
CA ASN A 99 130.11 87.48 -11.46
C ASN A 99 130.39 87.90 -12.91
N SER A 100 130.34 89.19 -13.24
CA SER A 100 130.57 89.71 -14.59
C SER A 100 132.01 90.17 -14.83
N ASP A 101 132.94 89.86 -13.90
CA ASP A 101 134.37 90.26 -13.92
C ASP A 101 134.62 91.78 -14.03
N GLN A 102 133.63 92.59 -13.62
CA GLN A 102 133.63 94.05 -13.71
C GLN A 102 133.82 94.71 -12.34
N SER A 103 134.81 94.23 -11.58
CA SER A 103 135.13 94.73 -10.23
C SER A 103 135.45 96.23 -10.21
N LYS A 104 136.02 96.77 -11.29
CA LYS A 104 136.29 98.21 -11.43
C LYS A 104 135.01 99.05 -11.49
N VAL A 105 133.98 98.53 -12.16
CA VAL A 105 132.67 99.19 -12.27
C VAL A 105 131.96 99.13 -10.92
N LEU A 106 132.06 97.99 -10.21
CA LEU A 106 131.56 97.86 -8.84
C LEU A 106 132.16 98.94 -7.93
N SER A 107 133.49 99.11 -7.94
CA SER A 107 134.13 100.14 -7.12
C SER A 107 133.65 101.56 -7.49
N ALA A 108 133.38 101.84 -8.77
CA ALA A 108 132.84 103.14 -9.18
C ALA A 108 131.37 103.34 -8.75
N VAL A 109 130.56 102.29 -8.82
CA VAL A 109 129.15 102.28 -8.38
C VAL A 109 129.05 102.42 -6.86
N ASP A 110 129.92 101.73 -6.11
CA ASP A 110 130.01 101.84 -4.65
C ASP A 110 130.46 103.25 -4.24
N LEU A 111 131.51 103.80 -4.86
CA LEU A 111 132.03 105.15 -4.56
C LEU A 111 130.98 106.24 -4.80
N TYR A 112 130.09 106.04 -5.78
CA TYR A 112 129.04 107.00 -6.13
C TYR A 112 127.77 106.86 -5.31
N LEU A 113 127.38 105.63 -4.96
CA LEU A 113 126.22 105.39 -4.12
C LEU A 113 126.48 105.70 -2.64
N TYR A 114 127.74 105.71 -2.20
CA TYR A 114 128.15 105.93 -0.80
C TYR A 114 129.18 107.07 -0.67
N PRO A 115 128.75 108.33 -0.42
CA PRO A 115 129.55 109.55 -0.67
C PRO A 115 130.67 109.92 0.33
N ASP A 116 130.93 109.14 1.37
CA ASP A 116 131.81 109.57 2.50
C ASP A 116 133.29 109.84 2.12
N GLN A 117 133.71 109.52 0.89
CA GLN A 117 135.10 109.73 0.42
C GLN A 117 135.26 110.80 -0.67
N GLN A 118 134.22 111.61 -0.93
CA GLN A 118 134.22 112.66 -1.97
C GLN A 118 135.21 113.81 -1.75
N SER A 119 135.82 113.94 -0.56
CA SER A 119 136.85 114.94 -0.28
C SER A 119 138.22 114.61 -0.91
N SER A 120 138.38 113.44 -1.52
CA SER A 120 139.62 113.03 -2.17
C SER A 120 139.79 113.70 -3.53
N VAL A 121 140.95 114.33 -3.75
CA VAL A 121 141.39 114.93 -5.04
C VAL A 121 141.38 113.90 -6.18
N PHE A 122 141.32 112.61 -5.85
CA PHE A 122 141.32 111.52 -6.82
C PHE A 122 139.92 110.96 -7.13
N TYR A 123 138.83 111.50 -6.57
CA TYR A 123 137.46 110.98 -6.80
C TYR A 123 137.07 110.95 -8.28
N ASP A 124 137.20 112.09 -8.97
CA ASP A 124 136.88 112.20 -10.40
C ASP A 124 137.85 111.38 -11.27
N ALA A 125 139.12 111.27 -10.85
CA ALA A 125 140.12 110.45 -11.52
C ALA A 125 139.83 108.94 -11.36
N ALA A 126 139.36 108.51 -10.20
CA ALA A 126 139.02 107.12 -9.90
C ALA A 126 137.76 106.68 -10.66
N ILE A 127 136.70 107.49 -10.66
CA ILE A 127 135.47 107.19 -11.43
C ILE A 127 135.76 107.17 -12.93
N SER A 128 136.51 108.16 -13.45
CA SER A 128 136.82 108.23 -14.88
C SER A 128 137.72 107.08 -15.37
N SER A 129 138.73 106.70 -14.58
CA SER A 129 139.60 105.56 -14.89
C SER A 129 138.84 104.23 -14.87
N ASN A 130 137.90 104.08 -13.93
CA ASN A 130 137.12 102.84 -13.78
C ASN A 130 135.98 102.73 -14.81
N LEU A 131 135.54 103.83 -15.43
CA LEU A 131 134.47 103.85 -16.43
C LEU A 131 134.95 103.97 -17.88
N LYS A 132 136.24 104.22 -18.14
CA LYS A 132 136.78 104.59 -19.46
C LYS A 132 136.50 103.58 -20.60
N ASN A 133 136.27 102.31 -20.25
CA ASN A 133 136.01 101.22 -21.20
C ASN A 133 134.65 100.53 -20.98
N VAL A 134 133.70 101.18 -20.28
CA VAL A 134 132.40 100.56 -19.95
C VAL A 134 131.36 100.86 -21.03
N ASN A 135 130.82 99.82 -21.65
CA ASN A 135 129.69 99.92 -22.56
C ASN A 135 128.38 99.58 -21.81
N ILE A 136 127.51 100.58 -21.62
CA ILE A 136 126.22 100.40 -20.93
C ILE A 136 125.31 99.38 -21.63
N GLY A 137 125.45 99.22 -22.95
CA GLY A 137 124.73 98.21 -23.72
C GLY A 137 125.10 96.77 -23.31
N ASP A 138 126.38 96.54 -23.04
CA ASP A 138 126.89 95.23 -22.61
C ASP A 138 126.43 94.91 -21.19
N VAL A 139 126.53 95.88 -20.27
CA VAL A 139 126.03 95.74 -18.88
C VAL A 139 124.52 95.46 -18.85
N ARG A 140 123.72 96.06 -19.76
CA ARG A 140 122.28 95.77 -19.87
C ARG A 140 122.02 94.32 -20.27
N ARG A 141 122.77 93.82 -21.24
CA ARG A 141 122.64 92.45 -21.75
C ARG A 141 123.06 91.45 -20.68
N GLU A 142 124.22 91.67 -20.07
CA GLU A 142 124.73 90.85 -18.96
C GLU A 142 123.78 90.85 -17.76
N LEU A 143 123.19 91.99 -17.38
CA LEU A 143 122.22 92.03 -16.26
C LEU A 143 120.96 91.23 -16.57
N ASN A 144 120.45 91.31 -17.80
CA ASN A 144 119.30 90.51 -18.20
C ASN A 144 119.63 89.01 -18.23
N GLU A 145 120.80 88.62 -18.73
CA GLU A 145 121.27 87.24 -18.69
C GLU A 145 121.47 86.75 -17.26
N PHE A 146 122.06 87.57 -16.39
CA PHE A 146 122.23 87.27 -14.97
C PHE A 146 120.89 87.04 -14.27
N ILE A 147 119.92 87.94 -14.45
CA ILE A 147 118.56 87.77 -13.89
C ILE A 147 117.90 86.51 -14.43
N LEU A 148 118.10 86.15 -15.71
CA LEU A 148 117.54 84.94 -16.31
C LEU A 148 118.25 83.64 -15.85
N GLN A 149 119.51 83.72 -15.45
CA GLN A 149 120.27 82.57 -14.96
C GLN A 149 120.02 82.28 -13.47
N LYS A 150 119.59 83.28 -12.69
CA LYS A 150 119.24 83.11 -11.28
C LYS A 150 118.18 82.00 -11.07
N PRO A 151 118.32 81.18 -10.02
CA PRO A 151 117.43 80.04 -9.80
C PRO A 151 115.95 80.45 -9.61
N GLU A 152 115.68 81.67 -9.14
CA GLU A 152 114.35 82.20 -8.88
C GLU A 152 113.55 82.43 -10.18
N THR A 153 114.19 82.92 -11.24
CA THR A 153 113.53 83.15 -12.54
C THR A 153 113.35 81.85 -13.32
N LYS A 154 114.28 80.89 -13.19
CA LYS A 154 114.06 79.52 -13.67
C LYS A 154 112.90 78.85 -12.94
N SER A 155 112.77 79.09 -11.63
CA SER A 155 111.66 78.57 -10.82
C SER A 155 110.32 79.18 -11.20
N PHE A 156 110.29 80.46 -11.60
CA PHE A 156 109.08 81.12 -12.11
C PHE A 156 108.50 80.42 -13.35
N LYS A 157 109.34 80.07 -14.33
CA LYS A 157 108.87 79.35 -15.53
C LYS A 157 108.30 77.98 -15.17
N LYS A 158 108.97 77.25 -14.27
CA LYS A 158 108.49 75.95 -13.79
C LYS A 158 107.18 76.08 -13.01
N SER A 159 107.04 77.07 -12.13
CA SER A 159 105.80 77.30 -11.37
C SER A 159 104.66 77.72 -12.28
N ALA A 160 104.92 78.57 -13.28
CA ALA A 160 103.91 79.00 -14.23
C ALA A 160 103.42 77.82 -15.08
N PHE A 161 104.33 76.94 -15.52
CA PHE A 161 103.96 75.72 -16.23
C PHE A 161 103.14 74.77 -15.34
N PHE A 162 103.55 74.56 -14.09
CA PHE A 162 102.81 73.73 -13.13
C PHE A 162 101.40 74.27 -12.89
N PHE A 163 101.26 75.58 -12.66
CA PHE A 163 99.94 76.20 -12.51
C PHE A 163 99.06 76.03 -13.76
N LEU A 164 99.62 76.26 -14.95
CA LEU A 164 98.89 76.09 -16.21
C LEU A 164 98.48 74.63 -16.46
N ALA A 165 99.36 73.68 -16.16
CA ALA A 165 99.08 72.25 -16.29
C ALA A 165 97.98 71.81 -15.31
N SER A 166 98.05 72.23 -14.04
CA SER A 166 97.01 71.95 -13.05
C SER A 166 95.67 72.59 -13.41
N PHE A 167 95.69 73.80 -13.98
CA PHE A 167 94.48 74.49 -14.45
C PHE A 167 93.84 73.78 -15.65
N LEU A 168 94.64 73.33 -16.61
CA LEU A 168 94.12 72.53 -17.74
C LEU A 168 93.57 71.19 -17.26
N LEU A 169 94.23 70.54 -16.30
CA LEU A 169 93.82 69.23 -15.78
C LEU A 169 92.44 69.31 -15.11
N ILE A 170 92.24 70.30 -14.23
CA ILE A 170 90.92 70.49 -13.61
C ILE A 170 89.86 70.84 -14.66
N ALA A 171 90.19 71.69 -15.65
CA ALA A 171 89.26 72.06 -16.71
C ALA A 171 88.83 70.84 -17.55
N THR A 172 89.76 69.93 -17.86
CA THR A 172 89.44 68.68 -18.59
C THR A 172 88.58 67.73 -17.77
N PHE A 173 88.87 67.54 -16.48
CA PHE A 173 88.06 66.67 -15.63
C PHE A 173 86.66 67.23 -15.39
N SER A 174 86.53 68.56 -15.31
CA SER A 174 85.23 69.22 -15.22
C SER A 174 84.33 68.94 -16.42
N PHE A 175 84.90 68.71 -17.60
CA PHE A 175 84.13 68.41 -18.81
C PHE A 175 83.75 66.93 -18.93
N ILE A 176 84.62 66.01 -18.48
CA ILE A 176 84.40 64.57 -18.61
C ILE A 176 83.49 64.02 -17.50
N TYR A 177 83.61 64.56 -16.28
CA TYR A 177 82.96 64.03 -15.08
C TYR A 177 82.01 65.07 -14.46
N THR A 178 81.00 65.49 -15.23
CA THR A 178 80.08 66.56 -14.83
C THR A 178 79.28 66.22 -13.56
N ASP A 179 78.77 65.00 -13.45
CA ASP A 179 77.95 64.59 -12.30
C ASP A 179 78.81 64.45 -11.04
N SER A 180 80.01 63.90 -11.17
CA SER A 180 80.97 63.78 -10.06
C SER A 180 81.44 65.17 -9.61
N LEU A 181 81.59 66.12 -10.52
CA LEU A 181 81.93 67.49 -10.21
C LEU A 181 80.80 68.18 -9.42
N GLN A 182 79.54 68.03 -9.83
CA GLN A 182 78.40 68.55 -9.06
C GLN A 182 78.37 67.94 -7.65
N ARG A 183 78.55 66.62 -7.52
CA ARG A 183 78.63 65.93 -6.22
C ARG A 183 79.84 66.34 -5.37
N THR A 184 80.94 66.74 -6.01
CA THR A 184 82.16 67.24 -5.33
C THR A 184 81.97 68.67 -4.82
N PHE A 185 81.25 69.51 -5.58
CA PHE A 185 80.88 70.86 -5.13
C PHE A 185 79.82 70.84 -4.03
N HIS A 186 78.86 69.92 -4.09
CA HIS A 186 77.89 69.66 -3.02
C HIS A 186 78.50 68.76 -1.94
N PHE A 187 79.59 69.22 -1.33
CA PHE A 187 80.31 68.43 -0.33
C PHE A 187 79.47 68.14 0.94
N TRP A 188 78.30 68.77 1.09
CA TRP A 188 77.38 68.61 2.22
C TRP A 188 76.25 67.58 1.98
N GLU A 189 76.18 66.92 0.82
CA GLU A 189 75.14 65.92 0.47
C GLU A 189 75.70 64.50 0.23
N THR A 190 74.92 63.47 0.60
CA THR A 190 75.20 62.03 0.39
C THR A 190 74.29 61.46 -0.71
N TYR A 191 74.85 60.75 -1.68
CA TYR A 191 74.13 60.19 -2.84
C TYR A 191 74.17 58.64 -2.81
N SER A 192 73.05 57.97 -3.13
CA SER A 192 72.93 56.49 -3.23
C SER A 192 72.96 56.00 -4.69
N LYS A 193 73.29 54.72 -4.90
CA LYS A 193 73.41 54.11 -6.24
C LYS A 193 72.00 53.73 -6.79
N PRO A 194 71.63 54.10 -8.02
CA PRO A 194 70.31 53.78 -8.60
C PRO A 194 70.13 52.28 -8.90
N ASN A 195 68.89 51.77 -8.75
CA ASN A 195 68.50 50.36 -8.99
C ASN A 195 68.56 50.04 -10.50
N PRO A 196 69.26 48.96 -10.93
CA PRO A 196 69.41 48.62 -12.34
C PRO A 196 68.24 47.86 -12.99
N PHE A 197 67.21 47.42 -12.24
CA PHE A 197 66.12 46.57 -12.75
C PHE A 197 64.79 47.33 -12.92
N GLN A 198 64.11 47.13 -14.06
CA GLN A 198 62.74 47.62 -14.30
C GLN A 198 61.73 46.46 -14.25
N PHE A 199 60.74 46.54 -13.35
CA PHE A 199 59.80 45.45 -13.06
C PHE A 199 58.38 45.96 -12.75
N THR A 200 57.41 45.05 -12.84
CA THR A 200 55.99 45.25 -12.48
C THR A 200 55.49 44.05 -11.68
N VAL A 201 54.77 44.28 -10.59
CA VAL A 201 54.22 43.24 -9.70
C VAL A 201 52.70 43.13 -9.90
N SER A 202 52.17 41.91 -9.94
CA SER A 202 50.74 41.62 -10.12
C SER A 202 50.29 40.43 -9.25
N PRO A 203 49.19 40.53 -8.49
CA PRO A 203 48.49 41.78 -8.16
C PRO A 203 49.40 42.71 -7.32
N GLY A 204 49.02 43.97 -7.13
CA GLY A 204 49.68 44.87 -6.18
C GLY A 204 49.02 44.74 -4.81
N ASN A 205 48.37 45.79 -4.33
CA ASN A 205 47.45 45.66 -3.20
C ASN A 205 46.15 44.97 -3.65
N THR A 206 45.68 43.96 -2.90
CA THR A 206 44.48 43.20 -3.27
C THR A 206 43.71 42.69 -2.05
N THR A 207 42.44 42.37 -2.25
CA THR A 207 41.60 41.71 -1.24
C THR A 207 41.29 40.31 -1.74
N VAL A 208 41.53 39.32 -0.89
CA VAL A 208 41.38 37.90 -1.21
C VAL A 208 40.46 37.21 -0.22
N GLU A 209 39.82 36.13 -0.66
CA GLU A 209 38.94 35.35 0.19
C GLU A 209 39.74 34.54 1.22
N HIS A 210 39.18 34.38 2.42
CA HIS A 210 39.75 33.51 3.45
C HIS A 210 39.90 32.06 2.97
N GLY A 211 41.14 31.56 2.98
CA GLY A 211 41.48 30.22 2.52
C GLY A 211 41.71 30.12 1.02
N SER A 212 41.58 31.23 0.27
CA SER A 212 41.91 31.25 -1.15
C SER A 212 43.43 31.20 -1.38
N ALA A 213 43.78 30.65 -2.52
CA ALA A 213 45.14 30.53 -2.99
C ALA A 213 45.65 31.84 -3.58
N PHE A 214 46.79 32.31 -3.08
CA PHE A 214 47.44 33.54 -3.49
C PHE A 214 48.81 33.28 -4.12
N ASN A 215 49.02 33.79 -5.34
CA ASN A 215 50.20 33.58 -6.17
C ASN A 215 50.67 34.89 -6.84
N PRO A 216 51.32 35.79 -6.09
CA PRO A 216 51.81 37.05 -6.67
C PRO A 216 52.97 36.82 -7.63
N GLU A 217 53.02 37.62 -8.69
CA GLU A 217 53.97 37.52 -9.78
C GLU A 217 54.74 38.82 -9.98
N ILE A 218 56.02 38.71 -10.33
CA ILE A 218 56.87 39.83 -10.74
C ILE A 218 57.36 39.62 -12.18
N LYS A 219 57.16 40.65 -13.01
CA LYS A 219 57.54 40.66 -14.42
C LYS A 219 58.58 41.74 -14.71
N PHE A 220 59.71 41.35 -15.30
CA PHE A 220 60.78 42.27 -15.69
C PHE A 220 60.59 42.78 -17.13
N LEU A 221 60.69 44.09 -17.32
CA LEU A 221 60.42 44.76 -18.60
C LEU A 221 61.65 44.72 -19.53
N ASP A 222 62.86 44.91 -18.97
CA ASP A 222 64.13 44.92 -19.70
C ASP A 222 64.90 43.58 -19.60
N GLY A 223 65.88 43.38 -20.49
CA GLY A 223 66.66 42.13 -20.59
C GLY A 223 67.64 41.85 -19.43
N ASN A 224 67.72 42.71 -18.42
CA ASN A 224 68.51 42.50 -17.20
C ASN A 224 67.63 41.79 -16.17
N ILE A 225 67.87 40.50 -15.96
CA ILE A 225 67.12 39.66 -15.03
C ILE A 225 68.04 39.32 -13.85
N PRO A 226 67.57 39.45 -12.58
CA PRO A 226 68.33 39.00 -11.41
C PRO A 226 68.56 37.49 -11.40
N ASP A 227 69.70 37.04 -10.85
CA ASP A 227 70.01 35.62 -10.68
C ASP A 227 69.17 34.97 -9.57
N GLN A 228 68.78 35.74 -8.54
CA GLN A 228 67.91 35.29 -7.46
C GLN A 228 66.76 36.27 -7.20
N ILE A 229 65.54 35.72 -7.18
CA ILE A 229 64.33 36.42 -6.82
C ILE A 229 63.65 35.67 -5.67
N LEU A 230 63.40 36.38 -4.59
CA LEU A 230 62.76 35.85 -3.39
C LEU A 230 61.45 36.60 -3.15
N PHE A 231 60.36 35.85 -2.94
CA PHE A 231 59.09 36.37 -2.45
C PHE A 231 59.14 36.43 -0.91
N SER A 232 59.07 37.64 -0.36
CA SER A 232 59.14 37.91 1.06
C SER A 232 57.77 38.37 1.58
N TYR A 233 57.18 37.70 2.57
CA TYR A 233 55.90 38.10 3.16
C TYR A 233 55.88 37.98 4.68
N LYS A 234 54.99 38.72 5.34
CA LYS A 234 54.74 38.69 6.79
C LYS A 234 53.25 38.88 7.08
N THR A 235 52.78 38.35 8.21
CA THR A 235 51.46 38.67 8.76
C THR A 235 51.56 39.86 9.72
N ASP A 236 50.42 40.43 10.11
CA ASP A 236 50.33 41.58 11.02
C ASP A 236 50.91 41.31 12.43
N VAL A 237 51.18 40.04 12.74
CA VAL A 237 51.69 39.56 14.02
C VAL A 237 53.20 39.24 13.99
N GLU A 238 53.82 39.24 12.79
CA GLU A 238 55.23 38.87 12.60
C GLU A 238 56.12 40.10 12.36
N ASP A 239 57.19 40.25 13.16
CA ASP A 239 58.14 41.37 13.05
C ASP A 239 59.09 41.27 11.83
N GLY A 240 59.24 40.09 11.23
CA GLY A 240 60.19 39.81 10.15
C GLY A 240 59.55 39.18 8.91
N PHE A 241 60.06 39.53 7.72
CA PHE A 241 59.64 38.92 6.47
C PHE A 241 60.19 37.50 6.33
N ARG A 242 59.34 36.56 5.93
CA ARG A 242 59.73 35.20 5.52
C ARG A 242 59.91 35.16 4.01
N SER A 243 61.07 34.71 3.55
CA SER A 243 61.42 34.65 2.12
C SER A 243 61.26 33.24 1.57
N ARG A 244 60.66 33.11 0.39
CA ARG A 244 60.55 31.88 -0.39
C ARG A 244 61.12 32.11 -1.81
N PRO A 245 61.74 31.10 -2.43
CA PRO A 245 62.16 31.20 -3.83
C PRO A 245 60.94 31.33 -4.74
N THR A 246 61.04 32.17 -5.78
CA THR A 246 60.03 32.24 -6.84
C THR A 246 60.30 31.19 -7.92
N GLU A 247 59.24 30.67 -8.52
CA GLU A 247 59.32 29.77 -9.68
C GLU A 247 59.29 30.56 -10.98
N SER A 248 60.05 30.13 -11.99
CA SER A 248 60.09 30.81 -13.29
C SER A 248 58.90 30.37 -14.15
N GLY A 249 57.99 31.31 -14.44
CA GLY A 249 56.84 31.10 -15.33
C GLY A 249 57.17 31.24 -16.83
N GLY A 250 58.45 31.45 -17.17
CA GLY A 250 58.88 31.76 -18.54
C GLY A 250 58.64 33.21 -18.96
N ASN A 251 59.43 33.70 -19.92
CA ASN A 251 59.30 35.05 -20.51
C ASN A 251 59.38 36.22 -19.50
N ARG A 252 60.42 36.21 -18.63
CA ARG A 252 60.72 37.26 -17.63
C ARG A 252 59.68 37.41 -16.51
N LEU A 253 58.86 36.39 -16.30
CA LEU A 253 57.85 36.31 -15.24
C LEU A 253 58.30 35.32 -14.16
N PHE A 254 58.18 35.72 -12.91
CA PHE A 254 58.48 34.89 -11.75
C PHE A 254 57.32 34.95 -10.78
N ALA A 255 56.81 33.79 -10.36
CA ALA A 255 55.66 33.67 -9.48
C ALA A 255 56.08 33.08 -8.14
N SER A 256 55.42 33.51 -7.06
CA SER A 256 55.49 32.77 -5.80
C SER A 256 54.80 31.42 -5.93
N SER A 257 55.29 30.41 -5.21
CA SER A 257 54.52 29.20 -4.93
C SER A 257 53.16 29.57 -4.33
N GLN A 258 52.10 28.85 -4.71
CA GLN A 258 50.74 29.05 -4.20
C GLN A 258 50.70 29.00 -2.65
N ILE A 259 50.15 30.02 -2.01
CA ILE A 259 49.93 30.05 -0.55
C ILE A 259 48.47 30.29 -0.22
N GLU A 260 47.91 29.54 0.73
CA GLU A 260 46.56 29.79 1.22
C GLU A 260 46.58 30.90 2.28
N LEU A 261 45.80 31.97 2.05
CA LEU A 261 45.74 33.10 2.97
C LEU A 261 44.58 32.96 3.94
N THR A 262 44.90 32.67 5.20
CA THR A 262 43.93 32.70 6.32
C THR A 262 43.89 34.06 7.03
N ASN A 263 44.96 34.85 6.93
CA ASN A 263 45.06 36.18 7.51
C ASN A 263 45.65 37.15 6.48
N SER A 264 45.41 38.45 6.65
CA SER A 264 46.02 39.49 5.82
C SER A 264 47.55 39.44 5.90
N ILE A 265 48.21 39.69 4.77
CA ILE A 265 49.68 39.69 4.68
C ILE A 265 50.23 40.93 3.99
N THR A 266 51.42 41.37 4.40
CA THR A 266 52.25 42.33 3.66
C THR A 266 53.36 41.57 2.93
N TYR A 267 53.61 41.85 1.65
CA TYR A 267 54.59 41.13 0.84
C TYR A 267 55.41 42.03 -0.10
N ARG A 268 56.58 41.54 -0.52
CA ARG A 268 57.51 42.20 -1.46
C ARG A 268 58.42 41.18 -2.16
N PHE A 269 59.10 41.61 -3.22
CA PHE A 269 60.11 40.81 -3.92
C PHE A 269 61.53 41.35 -3.68
N GLU A 270 62.48 40.46 -3.41
CA GLU A 270 63.90 40.77 -3.24
C GLU A 270 64.69 40.23 -4.44
N MET A 271 65.52 41.09 -5.04
CA MET A 271 66.17 40.90 -6.35
C MET A 271 67.66 41.26 -6.27
N ASP A 272 68.55 40.27 -6.13
CA ASP A 272 70.02 40.46 -6.10
C ASP A 272 70.51 41.65 -5.24
N GLY A 273 69.93 41.81 -4.04
CA GLY A 273 70.27 42.89 -3.10
C GLY A 273 69.49 44.20 -3.25
N PHE A 274 68.55 44.27 -4.20
CA PHE A 274 67.56 45.34 -4.34
C PHE A 274 66.15 44.85 -3.96
N GLN A 275 65.25 45.77 -3.56
CA GLN A 275 63.91 45.43 -3.07
C GLN A 275 62.83 46.12 -3.93
N SER A 276 61.68 45.44 -4.10
CA SER A 276 60.46 46.07 -4.61
C SER A 276 59.77 46.93 -3.55
N GLU A 277 58.72 47.64 -3.94
CA GLU A 277 57.76 48.22 -3.00
C GLU A 277 57.05 47.12 -2.20
N GLU A 278 56.50 47.49 -1.04
CA GLU A 278 55.70 46.61 -0.19
C GLU A 278 54.22 46.69 -0.60
N TYR A 279 53.57 45.54 -0.72
CA TYR A 279 52.17 45.36 -1.13
C TYR A 279 51.38 44.64 -0.04
N GLU A 280 50.06 44.84 0.00
CA GLU A 280 49.16 44.26 1.02
C GLU A 280 48.09 43.36 0.39
N ALA A 281 47.90 42.15 0.93
CA ALA A 281 46.82 41.24 0.57
C ALA A 281 45.87 41.05 1.77
N THR A 282 44.69 41.64 1.72
CA THR A 282 43.70 41.67 2.82
C THR A 282 42.74 40.48 2.73
N VAL A 283 42.52 39.75 3.82
CA VAL A 283 41.61 38.59 3.84
C VAL A 283 40.22 38.95 4.37
N ARG A 284 39.15 38.55 3.64
CA ARG A 284 37.73 38.71 4.05
C ARG A 284 36.95 37.39 3.94
N LEU A 285 35.94 37.20 4.79
CA LEU A 285 35.01 36.04 4.76
C LEU A 285 33.87 36.29 3.75
N GLN A 286 33.33 35.25 3.10
CA GLN A 286 32.15 35.36 2.22
C GLN A 286 30.81 35.44 2.98
N PRO A 287 29.74 35.99 2.36
CA PRO A 287 28.40 35.95 2.94
C PRO A 287 27.82 34.53 2.92
N ARG A 288 27.21 34.10 4.03
CA ARG A 288 26.50 32.82 4.16
C ARG A 288 25.36 32.93 5.16
N PHE A 289 24.40 32.00 5.09
CA PHE A 289 23.39 31.84 6.14
C PHE A 289 24.03 31.29 7.42
N GLU A 290 23.67 31.91 8.54
CA GLU A 290 23.91 31.39 9.88
C GLU A 290 22.71 30.57 10.33
N GLU A 291 21.51 31.06 10.06
CA GLU A 291 20.23 30.36 10.25
C GLU A 291 19.36 30.56 9.02
N LEU A 292 18.69 29.51 8.57
CA LEU A 292 17.63 29.58 7.55
C LEU A 292 16.58 28.51 7.92
N MET A 293 15.37 28.97 8.16
CA MET A 293 14.20 28.18 8.53
C MET A 293 13.16 28.28 7.43
N VAL A 294 12.51 27.16 7.16
CA VAL A 294 11.41 27.06 6.22
C VAL A 294 10.22 26.51 6.96
N ASP A 295 9.13 27.23 6.95
CA ASP A 295 7.83 26.75 7.41
C ASP A 295 6.94 26.53 6.18
N VAL A 296 6.48 25.30 5.99
CA VAL A 296 5.55 24.93 4.92
C VAL A 296 4.19 24.70 5.56
N GLN A 297 3.26 25.60 5.26
CA GLN A 297 1.88 25.51 5.69
C GLN A 297 1.07 24.83 4.58
N PRO A 298 0.62 23.58 4.78
CA PRO A 298 -0.22 22.89 3.81
C PRO A 298 -1.62 23.55 3.75
N PRO A 299 -2.35 23.36 2.64
CA PRO A 299 -3.68 23.95 2.46
C PRO A 299 -4.70 23.38 3.45
N SER A 300 -5.72 24.18 3.77
CA SER A 300 -6.66 23.88 4.86
C SER A 300 -7.44 22.57 4.70
N TYR A 301 -7.69 22.13 3.45
CA TYR A 301 -8.46 20.90 3.18
C TYR A 301 -7.71 19.63 3.63
N THR A 302 -6.37 19.66 3.63
CA THR A 302 -5.54 18.50 4.03
C THR A 302 -5.54 18.24 5.55
N GLN A 303 -5.92 19.24 6.36
CA GLN A 303 -5.86 19.21 7.83
C GLN A 303 -4.49 18.82 8.42
N LEU A 304 -3.42 18.88 7.62
CA LEU A 304 -2.06 18.56 8.03
C LEU A 304 -1.46 19.70 8.88
N SER A 305 -0.57 19.34 9.80
CA SER A 305 0.22 20.33 10.55
C SER A 305 1.33 20.91 9.68
N SER A 306 1.77 22.15 9.98
CA SER A 306 2.89 22.76 9.27
C SER A 306 4.18 21.94 9.45
N SER A 307 5.03 21.96 8.42
CA SER A 307 6.34 21.29 8.47
C SER A 307 7.46 22.32 8.50
N GLU A 308 8.38 22.16 9.46
CA GLU A 308 9.52 23.05 9.66
C GLU A 308 10.84 22.39 9.24
N TYR A 309 11.64 23.09 8.42
CA TYR A 309 12.97 22.67 8.00
C TYR A 309 14.03 23.67 8.47
N THR A 310 15.13 23.17 9.03
CA THR A 310 16.25 24.00 9.50
C THR A 310 17.51 23.73 8.66
N TYR A 311 18.19 24.79 8.25
CA TYR A 311 19.37 24.73 7.39
C TYR A 311 20.55 23.95 8.00
N PRO A 312 21.28 23.13 7.20
CA PRO A 312 21.07 22.87 5.77
C PRO A 312 20.09 21.71 5.51
N PHE A 313 19.19 21.88 4.53
CA PHE A 313 18.25 20.88 4.02
C PHE A 313 18.39 20.75 2.48
N SER A 314 18.02 19.59 1.92
CA SER A 314 18.20 19.32 0.48
C SER A 314 16.90 19.33 -0.32
N ASN A 315 15.77 19.04 0.34
CA ASN A 315 14.47 18.93 -0.30
C ASN A 315 13.38 19.51 0.62
N ILE A 316 12.40 20.18 0.02
CA ILE A 316 11.17 20.64 0.66
C ILE A 316 10.01 20.04 -0.14
N SER A 317 9.25 19.13 0.50
CA SER A 317 8.03 18.58 -0.09
C SER A 317 6.82 19.44 0.29
N PHE A 318 5.94 19.71 -0.68
CA PHE A 318 4.73 20.50 -0.47
C PHE A 318 3.57 19.96 -1.32
N TYR A 319 2.35 20.19 -0.86
CA TYR A 319 1.13 19.90 -1.64
C TYR A 319 0.72 21.13 -2.47
N PRO A 320 0.00 20.96 -3.59
CA PRO A 320 -0.53 22.08 -4.37
C PRO A 320 -1.19 23.14 -3.48
N GLY A 321 -0.83 24.41 -3.68
CA GLY A 321 -1.35 25.55 -2.90
C GLY A 321 -0.90 25.64 -1.44
N SER A 322 0.16 24.91 -1.04
CA SER A 322 0.87 25.16 0.21
C SER A 322 1.56 26.54 0.18
N GLU A 323 1.59 27.21 1.32
CA GLU A 323 2.32 28.47 1.49
C GLU A 323 3.69 28.19 2.15
N ILE A 324 4.78 28.61 1.51
CA ILE A 324 6.14 28.44 2.03
C ILE A 324 6.67 29.77 2.55
N SER A 325 7.03 29.80 3.83
CA SER A 325 7.64 30.94 4.51
C SER A 325 9.11 30.66 4.81
N LEU A 326 10.01 31.43 4.20
CA LEU A 326 11.44 31.43 4.45
C LEU A 326 11.77 32.51 5.47
N SER A 327 12.52 32.17 6.51
CA SER A 327 13.13 33.15 7.41
C SER A 327 14.61 32.83 7.61
N GLY A 328 15.47 33.83 7.53
CA GLY A 328 16.91 33.57 7.63
C GLY A 328 17.72 34.74 8.16
N ARG A 329 18.86 34.39 8.75
CA ARG A 329 19.87 35.28 9.31
C ARG A 329 21.23 34.97 8.71
N THR A 330 21.96 36.01 8.31
CA THR A 330 23.28 35.87 7.66
C THR A 330 24.41 36.17 8.62
N ASN A 331 25.61 35.66 8.34
CA ASN A 331 26.80 35.89 9.16
C ASN A 331 27.30 37.36 9.18
N LYS A 332 26.78 38.20 8.28
CA LYS A 332 27.12 39.63 8.13
C LYS A 332 26.07 40.35 7.29
N GLU A 333 26.09 41.68 7.33
CA GLU A 333 25.23 42.54 6.53
C GLU A 333 25.42 42.34 5.01
N LEU A 334 24.31 42.19 4.31
CA LEU A 334 24.23 42.00 2.87
C LEU A 334 23.79 43.28 2.16
N LEU A 335 24.32 43.50 0.96
CA LEU A 335 23.82 44.50 0.03
C LEU A 335 22.59 43.98 -0.72
N THR A 336 22.63 42.72 -1.17
CA THR A 336 21.51 42.08 -1.86
C THR A 336 21.43 40.59 -1.52
N LEU A 337 20.20 40.10 -1.35
CA LEU A 337 19.84 38.69 -1.34
C LEU A 337 18.91 38.47 -2.53
N ARG A 338 19.23 37.52 -3.40
CA ARG A 338 18.36 37.13 -4.50
C ARG A 338 18.11 35.62 -4.45
N ILE A 339 16.84 35.24 -4.53
CA ILE A 339 16.39 33.85 -4.58
C ILE A 339 15.96 33.61 -6.03
N GLU A 340 16.62 32.69 -6.74
CA GLU A 340 16.24 32.31 -8.10
C GLU A 340 15.82 30.84 -8.14
N GLY A 341 14.74 30.54 -8.85
CA GLY A 341 14.36 29.23 -9.38
C GLY A 341 14.46 29.22 -10.90
N GLU A 342 13.86 28.23 -11.56
CA GLU A 342 13.88 28.08 -13.01
C GLU A 342 13.11 29.21 -13.72
N ASP A 343 11.91 29.54 -13.23
CA ASP A 343 11.06 30.64 -13.75
C ASP A 343 10.79 31.74 -12.70
N PHE A 344 11.44 31.66 -11.54
CA PHE A 344 11.22 32.52 -10.39
C PHE A 344 12.50 33.32 -10.05
N SER A 345 12.37 34.63 -9.79
CA SER A 345 13.48 35.43 -9.24
C SER A 345 12.94 36.53 -8.35
N SER A 346 13.26 36.47 -7.06
CA SER A 346 12.85 37.43 -6.05
C SER A 346 14.04 38.02 -5.29
N VAL A 347 13.88 39.26 -4.82
CA VAL A 347 14.86 39.96 -3.98
C VAL A 347 14.14 40.33 -2.68
N PRO A 348 14.24 39.50 -1.62
CA PRO A 348 13.59 39.78 -0.35
C PRO A 348 14.07 41.09 0.27
N GLU A 349 13.19 41.75 1.03
CA GLU A 349 13.57 42.92 1.81
C GLU A 349 14.48 42.50 2.98
N LEU A 350 15.64 43.15 3.09
CA LEU A 350 16.64 42.86 4.11
C LEU A 350 16.52 43.87 5.25
N GLN A 351 16.46 43.36 6.48
CA GLN A 351 16.56 44.17 7.70
C GLN A 351 17.91 43.91 8.38
N THR A 352 18.57 44.95 8.89
CA THR A 352 19.85 44.80 9.58
C THR A 352 19.63 44.76 11.09
N GLU A 353 19.92 43.62 11.73
CA GLU A 353 20.00 43.48 13.19
C GLU A 353 21.44 43.15 13.60
N ASN A 354 22.02 43.92 14.53
CA ASN A 354 23.35 43.67 15.10
C ASN A 354 24.50 43.47 14.05
N GLY A 355 24.40 44.10 12.88
CA GLY A 355 25.39 43.95 11.80
C GLY A 355 25.23 42.69 10.95
N GLN A 356 24.07 42.02 11.05
CA GLN A 356 23.65 40.86 10.27
C GLN A 356 22.37 41.19 9.51
N SER A 357 22.15 40.57 8.34
CA SER A 357 20.90 40.72 7.62
C SER A 357 19.92 39.61 8.01
N VAL A 358 18.68 40.02 8.29
CA VAL A 358 17.52 39.16 8.55
C VAL A 358 16.49 39.40 7.47
N PHE A 359 15.82 38.33 7.02
CA PHE A 359 14.75 38.42 6.03
C PHE A 359 13.63 37.42 6.33
N THR A 360 12.43 37.78 5.89
CA THR A 360 11.29 36.88 5.79
C THR A 360 10.73 36.98 4.38
N TYR A 361 10.41 35.85 3.76
CA TYR A 361 9.86 35.80 2.42
C TYR A 361 8.83 34.70 2.30
N GLN A 362 7.63 35.02 1.81
CA GLN A 362 6.54 34.07 1.59
C GLN A 362 6.26 33.94 0.10
N PHE A 363 6.05 32.71 -0.36
CA PHE A 363 5.64 32.39 -1.72
C PHE A 363 4.91 31.05 -1.76
N ALA A 364 4.11 30.84 -2.81
CA ALA A 364 3.39 29.59 -3.06
C ALA A 364 3.90 29.00 -4.39
N PRO A 365 4.71 27.92 -4.34
CA PRO A 365 5.15 27.25 -5.56
C PRO A 365 4.01 26.44 -6.20
N GLU A 366 4.00 26.38 -7.54
CA GLU A 366 2.99 25.63 -8.31
C GLU A 366 3.56 24.34 -8.95
N ASN A 367 4.89 24.25 -9.12
CA ASN A 367 5.57 23.13 -9.76
C ASN A 367 6.87 22.79 -9.01
N ASP A 368 7.47 21.64 -9.35
CA ASP A 368 8.84 21.30 -8.96
C ASP A 368 9.82 22.40 -9.40
N ASP A 369 10.74 22.79 -8.51
CA ASP A 369 11.75 23.81 -8.81
C ASP A 369 13.03 23.60 -7.98
N THR A 370 14.12 24.24 -8.36
CA THR A 370 15.37 24.28 -7.60
C THR A 370 15.71 25.72 -7.21
N LEU A 371 15.51 26.06 -5.94
CA LEU A 371 15.85 27.37 -5.41
C LEU A 371 17.36 27.49 -5.18
N ALA A 372 17.96 28.56 -5.71
CA ALA A 372 19.34 28.95 -5.51
C ALA A 372 19.43 30.33 -4.83
N PHE A 373 20.25 30.43 -3.79
CA PHE A 373 20.41 31.65 -3.01
C PHE A 373 21.70 32.40 -3.39
N TYR A 374 21.54 33.65 -3.83
CA TYR A 374 22.60 34.57 -4.21
C TYR A 374 22.76 35.63 -3.13
N LEU A 375 23.93 35.67 -2.51
CA LEU A 375 24.25 36.58 -1.43
C LEU A 375 25.37 37.49 -1.90
N SER A 376 25.16 38.81 -1.85
CA SER A 376 26.22 39.80 -2.08
C SER A 376 26.30 40.72 -0.88
N ASP A 377 27.49 40.89 -0.33
CA ASP A 377 27.73 41.83 0.75
C ASP A 377 27.99 43.26 0.25
N ILE A 378 28.20 44.17 1.19
CA ILE A 378 28.56 45.59 0.98
C ILE A 378 29.95 45.78 0.36
N ASP A 379 30.84 44.78 0.42
CA ASP A 379 32.19 44.79 -0.15
C ASP A 379 32.22 44.10 -1.54
N GLU A 380 31.05 43.84 -2.13
CA GLU A 380 30.85 43.13 -3.42
C GLU A 380 31.35 41.67 -3.42
N LEU A 381 31.60 41.06 -2.25
CA LEU A 381 31.91 39.64 -2.12
C LEU A 381 30.63 38.81 -2.24
N GLN A 382 30.66 37.85 -3.15
CA GLN A 382 29.56 36.92 -3.38
C GLN A 382 29.84 35.54 -2.76
N ASN A 383 28.78 34.77 -2.51
CA ASN A 383 28.92 33.37 -2.11
C ASN A 383 29.34 32.50 -3.32
N SER A 384 30.56 31.97 -3.28
CA SER A 384 31.11 31.14 -4.36
C SER A 384 30.39 29.78 -4.51
N ASN A 385 30.00 29.16 -3.38
CA ASN A 385 29.18 27.96 -3.35
C ASN A 385 27.72 28.31 -2.98
N ARG A 386 26.86 28.36 -4.00
CA ARG A 386 25.44 28.72 -3.81
C ARG A 386 24.72 27.58 -3.12
N TYR A 387 24.05 27.91 -2.01
CA TYR A 387 23.12 26.96 -1.40
C TYR A 387 21.95 26.74 -2.35
N ARG A 388 21.57 25.46 -2.52
CA ARG A 388 20.48 25.04 -3.38
C ARG A 388 19.61 24.04 -2.63
N THR A 389 18.30 24.16 -2.82
CA THR A 389 17.31 23.19 -2.32
C THR A 389 16.33 22.87 -3.44
N VAL A 390 15.86 21.62 -3.47
CA VAL A 390 14.80 21.20 -4.39
C VAL A 390 13.45 21.42 -3.70
N LEU A 391 12.47 21.91 -4.47
CA LEU A 391 11.05 21.90 -4.12
C LEU A 391 10.42 20.72 -4.87
N THR A 392 9.77 19.82 -4.14
CA THR A 392 9.06 18.67 -4.73
C THR A 392 7.57 18.80 -4.46
N LEU A 393 6.77 18.81 -5.52
CA LEU A 393 5.32 18.76 -5.48
C LEU A 393 4.88 17.31 -5.20
N THR A 394 4.08 17.12 -4.16
CA THR A 394 3.41 15.85 -3.89
C THR A 394 1.98 15.92 -4.43
N ASP A 395 1.67 15.08 -5.41
CA ASP A 395 0.33 15.01 -5.98
C ASP A 395 -0.67 14.41 -4.98
N ASP A 396 -1.89 14.94 -5.03
CA ASP A 396 -3.07 14.47 -4.30
C ASP A 396 -3.70 13.29 -5.07
N GLU A 397 -3.93 12.16 -4.41
CA GLU A 397 -4.43 10.94 -5.06
C GLU A 397 -5.94 11.02 -5.34
N ASN A 398 -6.46 10.14 -6.20
CA ASN A 398 -7.91 10.08 -6.40
C ASN A 398 -8.57 9.22 -5.30
N PRO A 399 -9.82 9.51 -4.92
CA PRO A 399 -10.55 8.69 -3.98
C PRO A 399 -10.77 7.29 -4.56
N VAL A 400 -10.94 6.28 -3.72
CA VAL A 400 -11.26 4.89 -4.12
C VAL A 400 -12.62 4.50 -3.57
N VAL A 401 -13.50 3.96 -4.41
CA VAL A 401 -14.82 3.46 -3.99
C VAL A 401 -15.08 2.05 -4.52
N SER A 402 -15.67 1.20 -3.68
CA SER A 402 -16.07 -0.17 -4.04
C SER A 402 -17.44 -0.48 -3.45
N ILE A 403 -18.31 -1.10 -4.25
CA ILE A 403 -19.55 -1.70 -3.76
C ILE A 403 -19.18 -3.09 -3.19
N LEU A 404 -19.48 -3.29 -1.91
CA LEU A 404 -19.21 -4.54 -1.20
C LEU A 404 -20.34 -5.55 -1.38
N ASP A 405 -21.57 -5.07 -1.43
CA ASP A 405 -22.77 -5.87 -1.63
C ASP A 405 -23.86 -4.96 -2.23
N PRO A 406 -24.58 -5.37 -3.28
CA PRO A 406 -24.38 -6.58 -4.09
C PRO A 406 -23.21 -6.45 -5.09
N THR A 407 -22.67 -7.58 -5.56
CA THR A 407 -21.55 -7.62 -6.52
C THR A 407 -21.93 -8.34 -7.82
N GLY A 408 -21.44 -7.83 -8.96
CA GLY A 408 -21.65 -8.47 -10.27
C GLY A 408 -23.05 -8.26 -10.86
N THR A 409 -23.63 -9.35 -11.37
CA THR A 409 -24.99 -9.37 -11.94
C THR A 409 -25.95 -10.00 -10.96
N ILE A 410 -27.08 -9.35 -10.72
CA ILE A 410 -28.12 -9.76 -9.79
C ILE A 410 -29.38 -10.00 -10.61
N GLN A 411 -30.08 -11.09 -10.34
CA GLN A 411 -31.42 -11.33 -10.87
C GLN A 411 -32.43 -11.24 -9.74
N SER A 412 -33.49 -10.47 -9.96
CA SER A 412 -34.59 -10.36 -8.99
C SER A 412 -35.88 -10.10 -9.74
N SER A 413 -36.88 -10.96 -9.53
CA SER A 413 -38.15 -10.92 -10.26
C SER A 413 -39.07 -9.78 -9.80
N SER A 414 -38.90 -9.26 -8.58
CA SER A 414 -39.68 -8.11 -8.08
C SER A 414 -38.90 -7.31 -7.03
N PRO A 415 -37.83 -6.59 -7.45
CA PRO A 415 -37.01 -5.84 -6.51
C PRO A 415 -37.72 -4.54 -6.11
N GLU A 416 -38.34 -4.51 -4.93
CA GLU A 416 -38.95 -3.28 -4.39
C GLU A 416 -37.89 -2.33 -3.84
N ASN A 417 -36.91 -2.89 -3.12
CA ASN A 417 -35.87 -2.18 -2.40
C ASN A 417 -34.56 -2.95 -2.52
N MET A 418 -33.46 -2.24 -2.69
CA MET A 418 -32.12 -2.83 -2.76
C MET A 418 -31.19 -2.19 -1.74
N GLU A 419 -30.68 -3.00 -0.81
CA GLU A 419 -29.60 -2.56 0.07
C GLU A 419 -28.27 -2.57 -0.70
N ILE A 420 -27.58 -1.43 -0.73
CA ILE A 420 -26.27 -1.24 -1.34
C ILE A 420 -25.30 -0.88 -0.23
N GLN A 421 -24.33 -1.75 0.03
CA GLN A 421 -23.22 -1.52 0.93
C GLN A 421 -21.98 -1.10 0.13
N PHE A 422 -21.42 0.05 0.45
CA PHE A 422 -20.22 0.55 -0.23
C PHE A 422 -19.22 1.13 0.74
N ARG A 423 -17.96 1.13 0.32
CA ARG A 423 -16.85 1.73 1.05
C ARG A 423 -16.12 2.68 0.14
N ALA A 424 -15.88 3.88 0.65
CA ALA A 424 -15.09 4.88 -0.03
C ALA A 424 -13.92 5.32 0.88
N THR A 425 -12.75 5.49 0.30
CA THR A 425 -11.51 5.83 1.02
C THR A 425 -10.69 6.82 0.23
N ASP A 426 -10.15 7.82 0.91
CA ASP A 426 -9.36 8.91 0.36
C ASP A 426 -8.25 9.30 1.35
N ASP A 427 -7.20 9.98 0.90
CA ASP A 427 -6.09 10.42 1.76
C ASP A 427 -6.45 11.64 2.63
N PHE A 428 -7.27 12.57 2.13
CA PHE A 428 -7.68 13.79 2.85
C PHE A 428 -9.16 13.84 3.21
N GLY A 429 -10.04 13.26 2.41
CA GLY A 429 -11.44 13.02 2.76
C GLY A 429 -12.43 13.19 1.60
N ILE A 430 -13.64 12.68 1.82
CA ILE A 430 -14.69 12.61 0.79
C ILE A 430 -15.75 13.67 1.04
N THR A 431 -16.15 14.39 0.00
CA THR A 431 -17.11 15.50 0.11
C THR A 431 -18.49 15.19 -0.44
N ARG A 432 -18.60 14.27 -1.40
CA ARG A 432 -19.84 13.95 -2.11
C ARG A 432 -19.81 12.49 -2.54
N ALA A 433 -20.98 11.85 -2.49
CA ALA A 433 -21.22 10.58 -3.15
C ALA A 433 -22.53 10.66 -3.96
N GLU A 434 -22.58 9.97 -5.09
CA GLU A 434 -23.76 9.85 -5.95
C GLU A 434 -23.92 8.43 -6.42
N LEU A 435 -25.15 7.91 -6.33
CA LEU A 435 -25.56 6.73 -7.06
C LEU A 435 -25.93 7.16 -8.47
N ARG A 436 -25.35 6.52 -9.48
CA ARG A 436 -25.67 6.73 -10.89
C ARG A 436 -26.15 5.43 -11.46
N TRP A 437 -27.22 5.48 -12.21
CA TRP A 437 -27.78 4.30 -12.86
C TRP A 437 -28.24 4.60 -14.27
N GLU A 438 -28.26 3.53 -15.04
CA GLU A 438 -28.67 3.45 -16.42
C GLU A 438 -29.70 2.33 -16.52
N LEU A 439 -30.96 2.70 -16.78
CA LEU A 439 -32.05 1.77 -17.03
C LEU A 439 -32.15 1.55 -18.54
N GLN A 440 -31.76 0.37 -18.97
CA GLN A 440 -31.98 -0.14 -20.31
C GLN A 440 -33.33 -0.87 -20.33
N ARG A 441 -34.34 -0.25 -20.95
CA ARG A 441 -35.64 -0.91 -21.11
C ARG A 441 -35.58 -1.94 -22.23
N ALA A 442 -36.31 -3.04 -22.05
CA ALA A 442 -36.47 -4.03 -23.11
C ALA A 442 -37.05 -3.38 -24.38
N PHE A 443 -36.50 -3.72 -25.54
CA PHE A 443 -36.92 -3.26 -26.87
C PHE A 443 -36.89 -1.73 -27.12
N VAL A 444 -36.17 -0.97 -26.28
CA VAL A 444 -35.94 0.47 -26.47
C VAL A 444 -34.45 0.74 -26.72
N ASP A 445 -34.11 1.44 -27.80
CA ASP A 445 -32.71 1.66 -28.18
C ASP A 445 -31.95 2.63 -27.24
N ASP A 446 -32.64 3.62 -26.67
CA ASP A 446 -32.01 4.67 -25.84
C ASP A 446 -32.21 4.41 -24.33
N PRO A 447 -31.13 4.25 -23.54
CA PRO A 447 -31.23 4.02 -22.09
C PRO A 447 -31.55 5.29 -21.30
N ILE A 448 -32.29 5.12 -20.20
CA ILE A 448 -32.65 6.20 -19.28
C ILE A 448 -31.57 6.33 -18.21
N GLN A 449 -30.83 7.43 -18.24
CA GLN A 449 -29.77 7.73 -17.26
C GLN A 449 -30.25 8.72 -16.20
N ASN A 450 -29.99 8.42 -14.92
CA ASN A 450 -30.30 9.32 -13.83
C ASN A 450 -29.29 9.18 -12.67
N GLN A 451 -29.35 10.09 -11.70
CA GLN A 451 -28.44 10.11 -10.56
C GLN A 451 -29.14 10.60 -9.28
N GLN A 452 -28.75 10.02 -8.15
CA GLN A 452 -29.25 10.34 -6.82
C GLN A 452 -28.07 10.72 -5.94
N ARG A 453 -28.19 11.86 -5.27
CA ARG A 453 -27.20 12.30 -4.30
C ARG A 453 -27.33 11.46 -3.03
N LEU A 454 -26.21 10.91 -2.58
CA LEU A 454 -26.11 10.13 -1.35
C LEU A 454 -25.66 11.03 -0.18
N SER A 455 -25.85 10.54 1.04
CA SER A 455 -25.22 11.12 2.23
C SER A 455 -23.69 11.07 2.08
N ASN A 456 -22.99 12.07 2.61
CA ASN A 456 -21.52 12.11 2.52
C ASN A 456 -20.93 10.94 3.32
N PRO A 457 -20.24 9.99 2.67
CA PRO A 457 -19.72 8.80 3.35
C PRO A 457 -18.55 9.18 4.26
N GLY A 458 -18.42 8.50 5.40
CA GLY A 458 -17.21 8.61 6.20
C GLY A 458 -15.99 8.04 5.47
N ASN A 459 -14.83 8.69 5.59
CA ASN A 459 -13.58 8.19 4.99
C ASN A 459 -13.17 6.84 5.64
N GLY A 460 -13.22 5.75 4.86
CA GLY A 460 -12.86 4.40 5.29
C GLY A 460 -13.97 3.59 5.98
N TYR A 461 -15.17 4.15 6.14
CA TYR A 461 -16.32 3.46 6.74
C TYR A 461 -17.13 2.69 5.70
N THR A 462 -17.85 1.67 6.15
CA THR A 462 -18.83 0.96 5.32
C THR A 462 -20.17 1.62 5.55
N GLU A 463 -20.78 2.10 4.48
CA GLU A 463 -22.08 2.76 4.50
C GLU A 463 -23.09 1.87 3.78
N SER A 464 -24.29 1.75 4.33
CA SER A 464 -25.42 1.06 3.71
C SER A 464 -26.47 2.06 3.25
N ILE A 465 -26.98 1.88 2.05
CA ILE A 465 -28.07 2.67 1.48
C ILE A 465 -29.18 1.71 1.08
N ASN A 466 -30.42 2.04 1.41
CA ASN A 466 -31.57 1.35 0.83
C ASN A 466 -32.10 2.16 -0.37
N TRP A 467 -32.07 1.57 -1.55
CA TRP A 467 -32.52 2.18 -2.80
C TRP A 467 -33.93 1.68 -3.16
N ASP A 468 -34.89 2.59 -3.21
CA ASP A 468 -36.27 2.32 -3.62
C ASP A 468 -36.38 2.22 -5.16
N LEU A 469 -36.56 0.99 -5.63
CA LEU A 469 -36.61 0.64 -7.05
C LEU A 469 -38.02 0.75 -7.63
N ASN A 470 -39.06 0.86 -6.80
CA ASN A 470 -40.45 1.04 -7.25
C ASN A 470 -40.61 2.31 -8.11
N SER A 471 -39.80 3.33 -7.83
CA SER A 471 -39.80 4.58 -8.58
C SER A 471 -39.34 4.46 -10.04
N LEU A 472 -38.66 3.35 -10.39
CA LEU A 472 -38.16 3.09 -11.74
C LEU A 472 -39.19 2.41 -12.64
N ASP A 473 -40.29 1.90 -12.07
CA ASP A 473 -41.33 1.16 -12.80
C ASP A 473 -40.69 0.07 -13.67
N LEU A 474 -39.91 -0.80 -13.00
CA LEU A 474 -39.12 -1.85 -13.66
C LEU A 474 -40.06 -2.89 -14.26
N ARG A 475 -39.82 -3.21 -15.52
CA ARG A 475 -40.56 -4.23 -16.26
C ARG A 475 -39.69 -5.47 -16.48
N PRO A 476 -40.32 -6.61 -16.78
CA PRO A 476 -39.61 -7.80 -17.23
C PRO A 476 -38.62 -7.48 -18.35
N ARG A 477 -37.43 -8.09 -18.28
CA ARG A 477 -36.28 -7.91 -19.17
C ARG A 477 -35.62 -6.54 -19.13
N ASP A 478 -36.02 -5.66 -18.20
CA ASP A 478 -35.29 -4.42 -17.95
C ASP A 478 -33.94 -4.73 -17.27
N VAL A 479 -32.92 -3.96 -17.67
CA VAL A 479 -31.56 -4.05 -17.12
C VAL A 479 -31.18 -2.72 -16.50
N VAL A 480 -30.84 -2.73 -15.22
CA VAL A 480 -30.38 -1.54 -14.48
C VAL A 480 -28.91 -1.70 -14.16
N GLU A 481 -28.06 -0.94 -14.83
CA GLU A 481 -26.65 -0.84 -14.47
C GLU A 481 -26.46 0.34 -13.53
N PHE A 482 -25.90 0.11 -12.34
CA PHE A 482 -25.63 1.18 -11.39
C PHE A 482 -24.20 1.15 -10.85
N LYS A 483 -23.74 2.33 -10.44
CA LYS A 483 -22.42 2.55 -9.84
C LYS A 483 -22.44 3.74 -8.91
N ILE A 484 -21.50 3.78 -7.98
CA ILE A 484 -21.33 4.90 -7.06
C ILE A 484 -20.13 5.73 -7.50
N ARG A 485 -20.33 7.05 -7.60
CA ARG A 485 -19.28 8.04 -7.83
C ARG A 485 -19.02 8.80 -6.54
N VAL A 486 -17.75 8.94 -6.17
CA VAL A 486 -17.33 9.75 -5.02
C VAL A 486 -16.39 10.86 -5.44
N TRP A 487 -16.39 11.97 -4.70
CA TRP A 487 -15.49 13.11 -4.90
C TRP A 487 -14.65 13.36 -3.65
N ASP A 488 -13.39 13.70 -3.86
CA ASP A 488 -12.47 14.15 -2.81
C ASP A 488 -12.83 15.57 -2.31
N ASN A 489 -11.98 16.11 -1.43
CA ASN A 489 -12.07 17.46 -0.89
C ASN A 489 -11.06 18.45 -1.50
N ASP A 490 -10.48 18.17 -2.67
CA ASP A 490 -9.50 19.06 -3.32
C ASP A 490 -10.20 20.35 -3.81
N GLU A 491 -10.02 21.44 -3.07
CA GLU A 491 -10.54 22.76 -3.43
C GLU A 491 -9.64 23.53 -4.41
N ILE A 492 -8.39 23.09 -4.61
CA ILE A 492 -7.34 23.84 -5.29
C ILE A 492 -7.27 23.47 -6.77
N SER A 493 -7.15 22.18 -7.06
CA SER A 493 -7.23 21.66 -8.44
C SER A 493 -8.68 21.45 -8.88
N GLY A 494 -9.60 21.44 -7.91
CA GLY A 494 -11.01 21.11 -8.06
C GLY A 494 -11.26 19.63 -7.71
N PRO A 495 -12.45 19.28 -7.21
CA PRO A 495 -12.67 17.94 -6.66
C PRO A 495 -12.51 16.86 -7.73
N LYS A 496 -11.62 15.90 -7.51
CA LYS A 496 -11.46 14.74 -8.40
C LYS A 496 -12.48 13.68 -8.00
N TYR A 497 -12.69 12.71 -8.89
CA TYR A 497 -13.71 11.69 -8.69
C TYR A 497 -13.24 10.32 -9.15
N SER A 498 -13.85 9.29 -8.56
CA SER A 498 -13.73 7.90 -8.99
C SER A 498 -15.09 7.23 -9.01
N ASP A 499 -15.22 6.23 -9.89
CA ASP A 499 -16.39 5.37 -10.02
C ASP A 499 -16.11 4.01 -9.39
N SER A 500 -17.13 3.38 -8.82
CA SER A 500 -17.09 2.00 -8.37
C SER A 500 -17.13 1.01 -9.53
N ASN A 501 -17.01 -0.28 -9.22
CA ASN A 501 -17.47 -1.34 -10.11
C ASN A 501 -18.95 -1.13 -10.48
N ILE A 502 -19.30 -1.47 -11.72
CA ILE A 502 -20.68 -1.49 -12.20
C ILE A 502 -21.34 -2.76 -11.67
N VAL A 503 -22.57 -2.62 -11.19
CA VAL A 503 -23.44 -3.71 -10.78
C VAL A 503 -24.66 -3.71 -11.70
N THR A 504 -25.03 -4.88 -12.19
CA THR A 504 -26.12 -5.03 -13.17
C THR A 504 -27.27 -5.78 -12.51
N LEU A 505 -28.41 -5.13 -12.34
CA LEU A 505 -29.67 -5.76 -11.93
C LEU A 505 -30.45 -6.12 -13.20
N ILE A 506 -30.80 -7.38 -13.36
CA ILE A 506 -31.67 -7.89 -14.41
C ILE A 506 -32.99 -8.28 -13.76
N VAL A 507 -34.10 -7.81 -14.31
CA VAL A 507 -35.43 -8.23 -13.90
C VAL A 507 -35.89 -9.33 -14.85
N PRO A 508 -35.73 -10.63 -14.51
CA PRO A 508 -36.19 -11.70 -15.38
C PRO A 508 -37.72 -11.67 -15.49
N SER A 509 -38.27 -12.14 -16.61
CA SER A 509 -39.71 -12.41 -16.65
C SER A 509 -40.06 -13.62 -15.77
N LEU A 510 -41.33 -13.74 -15.38
CA LEU A 510 -41.79 -14.91 -14.65
C LEU A 510 -41.53 -16.21 -15.43
N ALA A 511 -41.61 -16.13 -16.77
CA ALA A 511 -41.31 -17.25 -17.64
C ALA A 511 -39.82 -17.65 -17.61
N GLU A 512 -38.91 -16.68 -17.67
CA GLU A 512 -37.46 -16.92 -17.57
C GLU A 512 -37.07 -17.49 -16.20
N SER A 513 -37.67 -16.96 -15.12
CA SER A 513 -37.44 -17.45 -13.76
C SER A 513 -37.90 -18.91 -13.59
N PHE A 514 -39.03 -19.28 -14.19
CA PHE A 514 -39.51 -20.66 -14.20
C PHE A 514 -38.71 -21.57 -15.13
N GLU A 515 -38.16 -21.07 -16.24
CA GLU A 515 -37.30 -21.85 -17.14
C GLU A 515 -35.97 -22.25 -16.46
N GLU A 516 -35.41 -21.38 -15.61
CA GLU A 516 -34.26 -21.71 -14.77
C GLU A 516 -34.61 -22.82 -13.76
N LEU A 517 -35.75 -22.69 -13.07
CA LEU A 517 -36.24 -23.75 -12.17
C LEU A 517 -36.50 -25.06 -12.91
N ASP A 518 -37.08 -25.02 -14.11
CA ASP A 518 -37.30 -26.20 -14.97
C ASP A 518 -35.97 -26.87 -15.34
N SER A 519 -34.91 -26.09 -15.53
CA SER A 519 -33.58 -26.64 -15.80
C SER A 519 -33.07 -27.44 -14.62
N LYS A 520 -33.18 -26.89 -13.41
CA LYS A 520 -32.76 -27.59 -12.20
C LYS A 520 -33.62 -28.80 -11.89
N GLU A 521 -34.93 -28.71 -12.12
CA GLU A 521 -35.83 -29.88 -12.06
C GLU A 521 -35.44 -30.97 -13.08
N ARG A 522 -34.98 -30.59 -14.29
CA ARG A 522 -34.47 -31.54 -15.29
C ARG A 522 -33.15 -32.18 -14.87
N ASP A 523 -32.25 -31.43 -14.23
CA ASP A 523 -30.97 -31.95 -13.73
C ASP A 523 -31.20 -32.99 -12.62
N VAL A 524 -32.05 -32.65 -11.62
CA VAL A 524 -32.47 -33.60 -10.57
C VAL A 524 -33.15 -34.83 -11.16
N GLN A 525 -34.02 -34.66 -12.17
CA GLN A 525 -34.65 -35.79 -12.84
C GLN A 525 -33.62 -36.69 -13.55
N GLY A 526 -32.63 -36.09 -14.21
CA GLY A 526 -31.56 -36.81 -14.89
C GLY A 526 -30.76 -37.65 -13.91
N GLU A 527 -30.46 -37.11 -12.74
CA GLU A 527 -29.72 -37.84 -11.70
C GLU A 527 -30.57 -38.98 -11.10
N LEU A 528 -31.86 -38.75 -10.87
CA LEU A 528 -32.80 -39.81 -10.46
C LEU A 528 -32.89 -40.96 -11.47
N ASP A 529 -32.96 -40.64 -12.77
CA ASP A 529 -32.99 -41.66 -13.82
C ASP A 529 -31.61 -42.39 -13.89
N ASN A 530 -30.49 -41.70 -13.67
CA ASN A 530 -29.15 -42.29 -13.56
C ASN A 530 -29.04 -43.28 -12.37
N ILE A 531 -29.51 -42.88 -11.18
CA ILE A 531 -29.60 -43.74 -10.00
C ILE A 531 -30.43 -44.99 -10.31
N SER A 532 -31.59 -44.82 -10.95
CA SER A 532 -32.46 -45.95 -11.30
C SER A 532 -31.79 -46.92 -12.28
N ASP A 533 -31.05 -46.42 -13.26
CA ASP A 533 -30.36 -47.25 -14.25
C ASP A 533 -29.12 -47.95 -13.67
N ASN A 534 -28.31 -47.26 -12.85
CA ASN A 534 -27.18 -47.86 -12.15
C ASN A 534 -27.65 -48.94 -11.17
N PHE A 535 -28.75 -48.70 -10.46
CA PHE A 535 -29.33 -49.71 -9.58
C PHE A 535 -29.79 -50.96 -10.33
N ARG A 536 -30.43 -50.82 -11.50
CA ARG A 536 -30.79 -51.97 -12.35
C ARG A 536 -29.56 -52.73 -12.83
N ASN A 537 -28.47 -52.05 -13.16
CA ASN A 537 -27.23 -52.72 -13.55
C ASN A 537 -26.66 -53.53 -12.38
N MET A 538 -26.61 -52.94 -11.20
CA MET A 538 -26.21 -53.61 -9.96
C MET A 538 -27.10 -54.83 -9.64
N GLU A 539 -28.43 -54.72 -9.80
CA GLU A 539 -29.38 -55.83 -9.62
C GLU A 539 -29.06 -57.00 -10.55
N ASN A 540 -28.83 -56.73 -11.85
CA ASN A 540 -28.47 -57.76 -12.82
C ASN A 540 -27.13 -58.45 -12.49
N GLU A 541 -26.12 -57.68 -12.06
CA GLU A 541 -24.82 -58.21 -11.64
C GLU A 541 -24.94 -59.04 -10.35
N TYR A 542 -25.78 -58.60 -9.41
CA TYR A 542 -26.07 -59.33 -8.18
C TYR A 542 -26.82 -60.64 -8.44
N GLU A 543 -27.79 -60.67 -9.37
CA GLU A 543 -28.45 -61.91 -9.78
C GLU A 543 -27.46 -62.90 -10.42
N GLU A 544 -26.55 -62.42 -11.28
CA GLU A 544 -25.50 -63.26 -11.87
C GLU A 544 -24.56 -63.81 -10.80
N PHE A 545 -24.19 -62.97 -9.83
CA PHE A 545 -23.39 -63.36 -8.67
C PHE A 545 -24.09 -64.46 -7.85
N LEU A 546 -25.38 -64.31 -7.53
CA LEU A 546 -26.19 -65.32 -6.84
C LEU A 546 -26.24 -66.64 -7.59
N GLU A 547 -26.41 -66.61 -8.93
CA GLU A 547 -26.45 -67.82 -9.74
C GLU A 547 -25.11 -68.56 -9.69
N LYS A 548 -23.99 -67.85 -9.81
CA LYS A 548 -22.64 -68.45 -9.75
C LYS A 548 -22.32 -69.01 -8.37
N LEU A 549 -22.66 -68.28 -7.31
CA LEU A 549 -22.43 -68.73 -5.94
C LEU A 549 -23.25 -69.99 -5.60
N ARG A 550 -24.48 -70.12 -6.13
CA ARG A 550 -25.27 -71.36 -6.04
C ARG A 550 -24.62 -72.54 -6.77
N GLN A 551 -23.91 -72.30 -7.87
CA GLN A 551 -23.19 -73.33 -8.61
C GLN A 551 -21.87 -73.72 -7.94
N ASN A 552 -21.20 -72.77 -7.29
CA ASN A 552 -19.92 -72.96 -6.61
C ASN A 552 -19.88 -72.28 -5.22
N PRO A 553 -20.35 -72.97 -4.16
CA PRO A 553 -20.45 -72.40 -2.81
C PRO A 553 -19.11 -72.12 -2.12
N GLU A 554 -18.00 -72.70 -2.62
CA GLU A 554 -16.65 -72.46 -2.09
C GLU A 554 -16.04 -71.14 -2.63
N GLY A 555 -16.70 -70.48 -3.59
CA GLY A 555 -16.24 -69.24 -4.22
C GLY A 555 -15.00 -69.40 -5.10
N GLY A 556 -14.36 -68.27 -5.42
CA GLY A 556 -13.23 -68.18 -6.33
C GLY A 556 -12.83 -66.72 -6.65
N PHE A 557 -11.78 -66.56 -7.46
CA PHE A 557 -11.32 -65.22 -7.90
C PHE A 557 -12.35 -64.52 -8.80
N GLU A 558 -13.16 -65.29 -9.53
CA GLU A 558 -14.21 -64.75 -10.40
C GLU A 558 -15.33 -64.13 -9.54
N GLU A 559 -15.77 -64.78 -8.47
CA GLU A 559 -16.75 -64.26 -7.52
C GLU A 559 -16.22 -63.04 -6.72
N GLU A 560 -14.93 -63.03 -6.36
CA GLU A 560 -14.28 -61.84 -5.78
C GLU A 560 -14.30 -60.65 -6.74
N GLN A 561 -14.08 -60.88 -8.04
CA GLN A 561 -14.11 -59.83 -9.05
C GLN A 561 -15.54 -59.28 -9.24
N MET A 562 -16.56 -60.13 -9.32
CA MET A 562 -17.96 -59.70 -9.41
C MET A 562 -18.40 -58.91 -8.17
N MET A 563 -17.95 -59.29 -6.97
CA MET A 563 -18.23 -58.51 -5.76
C MET A 563 -17.57 -57.12 -5.79
N GLU A 564 -16.38 -56.99 -6.39
CA GLU A 564 -15.77 -55.67 -6.58
C GLU A 564 -16.53 -54.85 -7.63
N GLU A 565 -16.99 -55.47 -8.72
CA GLU A 565 -17.83 -54.80 -9.75
C GLU A 565 -19.15 -54.29 -9.14
N ILE A 566 -19.85 -55.12 -8.36
CA ILE A 566 -21.07 -54.73 -7.65
C ILE A 566 -20.79 -53.60 -6.63
N ARG A 567 -19.63 -53.65 -5.95
CA ARG A 567 -19.23 -52.59 -5.01
C ARG A 567 -18.92 -51.28 -5.74
N ASP A 568 -18.30 -51.33 -6.90
CA ASP A 568 -18.07 -50.16 -7.74
C ASP A 568 -19.41 -49.56 -8.18
N GLN A 569 -20.38 -50.37 -8.63
CA GLN A 569 -21.74 -49.92 -8.94
C GLN A 569 -22.44 -49.29 -7.72
N GLN A 570 -22.30 -49.89 -6.54
CA GLN A 570 -22.85 -49.34 -5.30
C GLN A 570 -22.21 -47.98 -4.95
N SER A 571 -20.91 -47.81 -5.18
CA SER A 571 -20.23 -46.52 -5.01
C SER A 571 -20.71 -45.48 -6.01
N ASP A 572 -20.95 -45.86 -7.27
CA ASP A 572 -21.48 -44.95 -8.29
C ASP A 572 -22.90 -44.47 -7.92
N ILE A 573 -23.72 -45.33 -7.33
CA ILE A 573 -25.04 -44.97 -6.78
C ILE A 573 -24.90 -44.00 -5.60
N ASP A 574 -23.98 -44.26 -4.67
CA ASP A 574 -23.72 -43.35 -3.53
C ASP A 574 -23.25 -41.95 -3.97
N ASP A 575 -22.43 -41.88 -5.02
CA ASP A 575 -21.98 -40.61 -5.61
C ASP A 575 -23.14 -39.87 -6.28
N ALA A 576 -23.94 -40.58 -7.08
CA ALA A 576 -25.14 -40.05 -7.72
C ALA A 576 -26.18 -39.53 -6.70
N VAL A 577 -26.39 -40.25 -5.59
CA VAL A 577 -27.30 -39.82 -4.51
C VAL A 577 -26.82 -38.53 -3.85
N ARG A 578 -25.51 -38.38 -3.64
CA ARG A 578 -24.93 -37.14 -3.08
C ARG A 578 -25.07 -35.96 -4.02
N GLU A 579 -24.75 -36.15 -5.30
CA GLU A 579 -24.89 -35.10 -6.33
C GLU A 579 -26.35 -34.67 -6.49
N MET A 580 -27.29 -35.62 -6.54
CA MET A 580 -28.72 -35.33 -6.55
C MET A 580 -29.15 -34.51 -5.34
N ASN A 581 -28.72 -34.87 -4.12
CA ASN A 581 -29.08 -34.14 -2.90
C ASN A 581 -28.55 -32.70 -2.92
N GLU A 582 -27.34 -32.48 -3.43
CA GLU A 582 -26.78 -31.13 -3.61
C GLU A 582 -27.60 -30.31 -4.64
N GLN A 583 -27.91 -30.89 -5.80
CA GLN A 583 -28.73 -30.24 -6.83
C GLN A 583 -30.16 -29.96 -6.35
N PHE A 584 -30.75 -30.88 -5.59
CA PHE A 584 -32.09 -30.72 -5.03
C PHE A 584 -32.14 -29.63 -3.96
N GLU A 585 -31.10 -29.54 -3.12
CA GLU A 585 -30.99 -28.48 -2.11
C GLU A 585 -30.82 -27.10 -2.75
N GLU A 586 -30.07 -27.02 -3.86
CA GLU A 586 -29.96 -25.80 -4.67
C GLU A 586 -31.31 -25.40 -5.28
N LEU A 587 -32.00 -26.34 -5.94
CA LEU A 587 -33.35 -26.16 -6.47
C LEU A 587 -34.31 -25.67 -5.38
N ARG A 588 -34.28 -26.28 -4.20
CA ARG A 588 -35.11 -25.91 -3.05
C ARG A 588 -34.81 -24.49 -2.58
N SER A 589 -33.53 -24.13 -2.46
CA SER A 589 -33.10 -22.81 -2.00
C SER A 589 -33.59 -21.71 -2.93
N GLU A 590 -33.47 -21.90 -4.25
CA GLU A 590 -34.01 -20.96 -5.23
C GLU A 590 -35.53 -20.89 -5.21
N MET A 591 -36.19 -22.04 -5.09
CA MET A 591 -37.65 -22.09 -5.00
C MET A 591 -38.18 -21.41 -3.73
N MET A 592 -37.44 -21.45 -2.62
CA MET A 592 -37.81 -20.75 -1.36
C MET A 592 -37.49 -19.26 -1.38
N GLN A 593 -36.45 -18.85 -2.12
CA GLN A 593 -36.13 -17.44 -2.33
C GLN A 593 -37.10 -16.77 -3.31
N ASN A 594 -37.75 -17.57 -4.16
CA ASN A 594 -38.69 -17.11 -5.15
C ASN A 594 -40.14 -17.19 -4.62
N ASP A 595 -40.71 -16.05 -4.22
CA ASP A 595 -42.11 -15.95 -3.74
C ASP A 595 -43.16 -16.34 -4.79
N ASN A 596 -42.74 -16.57 -6.04
CA ASN A 596 -43.64 -16.88 -7.15
C ASN A 596 -44.14 -18.32 -7.19
N VAL A 597 -43.75 -19.21 -6.28
CA VAL A 597 -44.21 -20.60 -6.23
C VAL A 597 -45.30 -20.79 -5.17
N SER A 598 -46.30 -21.64 -5.42
CA SER A 598 -47.38 -21.87 -4.44
C SER A 598 -46.89 -22.53 -3.14
N GLU A 599 -47.55 -22.19 -2.02
CA GLU A 599 -47.24 -22.78 -0.72
C GLU A 599 -47.45 -24.31 -0.72
N GLU A 600 -48.40 -24.80 -1.53
CA GLU A 600 -48.62 -26.24 -1.74
C GLU A 600 -47.41 -26.90 -2.41
N THR A 601 -46.89 -26.33 -3.49
CA THR A 601 -45.66 -26.81 -4.15
C THR A 601 -44.47 -26.78 -3.18
N GLN A 602 -44.28 -25.67 -2.44
CA GLN A 602 -43.20 -25.58 -1.45
C GLN A 602 -43.29 -26.64 -0.34
N ARG A 603 -44.50 -26.94 0.16
CA ARG A 603 -44.72 -28.03 1.13
C ARG A 603 -44.36 -29.38 0.53
N ALA A 604 -44.77 -29.63 -0.70
CA ALA A 604 -44.54 -30.90 -1.36
C ALA A 604 -43.04 -31.16 -1.63
N TYR A 605 -42.28 -30.13 -2.00
CA TYR A 605 -40.82 -30.21 -2.13
C TYR A 605 -40.12 -30.46 -0.78
N ARG A 606 -40.64 -29.91 0.34
CA ARG A 606 -40.12 -30.23 1.69
C ARG A 606 -40.37 -31.68 2.09
N GLU A 607 -41.53 -32.24 1.76
CA GLU A 607 -41.82 -33.66 1.99
C GLU A 607 -40.92 -34.56 1.13
N LEU A 608 -40.69 -34.17 -0.12
CA LEU A 608 -39.79 -34.88 -1.02
C LEU A 608 -38.34 -34.89 -0.51
N GLN A 609 -37.86 -33.81 0.11
CA GLN A 609 -36.53 -33.77 0.72
C GLN A 609 -36.32 -34.91 1.71
N GLN A 610 -37.30 -35.19 2.55
CA GLN A 610 -37.21 -36.28 3.51
C GLN A 610 -37.05 -37.63 2.81
N LEU A 611 -37.69 -37.81 1.66
CA LEU A 611 -37.58 -39.03 0.85
C LEU A 611 -36.24 -39.13 0.12
N MET A 612 -35.66 -38.00 -0.30
CA MET A 612 -34.33 -37.92 -0.90
C MET A 612 -33.25 -38.26 0.13
N ASP A 613 -33.35 -37.72 1.34
CA ASP A 613 -32.46 -38.03 2.46
C ASP A 613 -32.52 -39.53 2.83
N GLU A 614 -33.70 -40.15 2.71
CA GLU A 614 -33.90 -41.58 2.97
C GLU A 614 -33.26 -42.52 1.93
N LEU A 615 -32.77 -41.99 0.80
CA LEU A 615 -31.98 -42.74 -0.19
C LEU A 615 -30.52 -42.94 0.25
N ASP A 616 -30.01 -42.16 1.20
CA ASP A 616 -28.69 -42.38 1.83
C ASP A 616 -28.82 -43.34 3.03
N ASP A 617 -29.28 -44.58 2.78
CA ASP A 617 -29.41 -45.61 3.80
C ASP A 617 -28.21 -46.57 3.81
N PRO A 618 -27.42 -46.64 4.91
CA PRO A 618 -26.27 -47.54 4.99
C PRO A 618 -26.66 -49.03 5.05
N ALA A 619 -27.93 -49.39 5.24
CA ALA A 619 -28.35 -50.78 5.46
C ALA A 619 -27.92 -51.74 4.34
N LEU A 620 -28.03 -51.33 3.07
CA LEU A 620 -27.56 -52.15 1.94
C LEU A 620 -26.02 -52.28 1.94
N ARG A 621 -25.31 -51.20 2.24
CA ARG A 621 -23.85 -51.17 2.35
C ARG A 621 -23.36 -52.11 3.47
N GLU A 622 -24.01 -52.05 4.63
CA GLU A 622 -23.73 -52.91 5.77
C GLU A 622 -24.01 -54.39 5.44
N ALA A 623 -25.12 -54.70 4.77
CA ALA A 623 -25.45 -56.06 4.34
C ALA A 623 -24.41 -56.62 3.35
N MET A 624 -23.92 -55.80 2.41
CA MET A 624 -22.86 -56.17 1.48
C MET A 624 -21.53 -56.43 2.18
N GLU A 625 -21.18 -55.64 3.19
CA GLU A 625 -20.00 -55.90 4.03
C GLU A 625 -20.12 -57.21 4.83
N GLU A 626 -21.31 -57.50 5.36
CA GLU A 626 -21.59 -58.77 6.03
C GLU A 626 -21.40 -59.95 5.09
N LEU A 627 -21.92 -59.85 3.86
CA LEU A 627 -21.73 -60.85 2.82
C LEU A 627 -20.25 -61.04 2.48
N GLN A 628 -19.48 -59.96 2.33
CA GLN A 628 -18.04 -60.04 2.09
C GLN A 628 -17.31 -60.77 3.23
N LYS A 629 -17.64 -60.47 4.48
CA LYS A 629 -17.07 -61.13 5.67
C LYS A 629 -17.45 -62.62 5.70
N ALA A 630 -18.70 -62.96 5.36
CA ALA A 630 -19.17 -64.34 5.29
C ALA A 630 -18.43 -65.15 4.21
N LEU A 631 -18.22 -64.57 3.02
CA LEU A 631 -17.46 -65.18 1.94
C LEU A 631 -15.99 -65.43 2.33
N GLN A 632 -15.35 -64.49 3.04
CA GLN A 632 -13.98 -64.67 3.56
C GLN A 632 -13.88 -65.78 4.62
N ASN A 633 -14.92 -65.94 5.44
CA ASN A 633 -14.98 -66.97 6.49
C ASN A 633 -15.35 -68.36 5.95
N MET A 634 -15.85 -68.45 4.70
CA MET A 634 -16.22 -69.69 4.00
C MET A 634 -17.21 -70.58 4.79
N SER A 635 -18.13 -69.96 5.51
CA SER A 635 -19.16 -70.59 6.34
C SER A 635 -20.49 -70.62 5.57
N PRO A 636 -20.97 -71.81 5.11
CA PRO A 636 -22.18 -71.89 4.29
C PRO A 636 -23.41 -71.25 4.96
N ASP A 637 -23.58 -71.47 6.26
CA ASP A 637 -24.71 -70.92 7.02
C ASP A 637 -24.65 -69.39 7.16
N GLU A 638 -23.45 -68.80 7.31
CA GLU A 638 -23.30 -67.33 7.40
C GLU A 638 -23.45 -66.67 6.03
N ILE A 639 -23.00 -67.33 4.96
CA ILE A 639 -23.19 -66.87 3.58
C ILE A 639 -24.68 -66.86 3.24
N GLU A 640 -25.42 -67.93 3.58
CA GLU A 640 -26.88 -68.00 3.34
C GLU A 640 -27.62 -66.87 4.05
N GLN A 641 -27.32 -66.61 5.32
CA GLN A 641 -27.91 -65.50 6.08
C GLN A 641 -27.55 -64.13 5.50
N ALA A 642 -26.28 -63.92 5.10
CA ALA A 642 -25.86 -62.66 4.53
C ALA A 642 -26.50 -62.39 3.16
N LEU A 643 -26.67 -63.42 2.33
CA LEU A 643 -27.39 -63.31 1.05
C LEU A 643 -28.87 -62.94 1.24
N GLU A 644 -29.52 -63.52 2.24
CA GLU A 644 -30.90 -63.16 2.60
C GLU A 644 -31.00 -61.70 3.06
N ASN A 645 -30.04 -61.25 3.87
CA ASN A 645 -29.96 -59.86 4.31
C ASN A 645 -29.73 -58.89 3.14
N VAL A 646 -28.82 -59.20 2.21
CA VAL A 646 -28.58 -58.35 1.03
C VAL A 646 -29.81 -58.29 0.15
N SER A 647 -30.42 -59.44 -0.20
CA SER A 647 -31.63 -59.48 -1.03
C SER A 647 -32.76 -58.63 -0.43
N PHE A 648 -32.96 -58.71 0.88
CA PHE A 648 -33.96 -57.89 1.55
C PHE A 648 -33.67 -56.39 1.48
N ASN A 649 -32.42 -55.98 1.73
CA ASN A 649 -32.07 -54.56 1.72
C ASN A 649 -32.04 -53.99 0.29
N GLU A 650 -31.68 -54.81 -0.70
CA GLU A 650 -31.74 -54.47 -2.12
C GLU A 650 -33.20 -54.22 -2.53
N ASP A 651 -34.12 -55.13 -2.23
CA ASP A 651 -35.56 -54.96 -2.49
C ASP A 651 -36.12 -53.67 -1.87
N VAL A 652 -35.78 -53.41 -0.59
CA VAL A 652 -36.20 -52.19 0.12
C VAL A 652 -35.63 -50.94 -0.55
N TYR A 653 -34.38 -51.00 -1.02
CA TYR A 653 -33.71 -49.87 -1.66
C TYR A 653 -34.29 -49.58 -3.05
N ARG A 654 -34.52 -50.63 -3.86
CA ARG A 654 -35.21 -50.57 -5.15
C ARG A 654 -36.55 -49.86 -5.03
N GLU A 655 -37.35 -50.28 -4.06
CA GLU A 655 -38.66 -49.72 -3.77
C GLU A 655 -38.60 -48.24 -3.37
N ARG A 656 -37.56 -47.82 -2.64
CA ARG A 656 -37.36 -46.41 -2.29
C ARG A 656 -37.02 -45.58 -3.51
N ILE A 657 -36.08 -46.02 -4.36
CA ILE A 657 -35.74 -45.31 -5.60
C ILE A 657 -36.98 -45.15 -6.48
N GLU A 658 -37.71 -46.25 -6.74
CA GLU A 658 -38.91 -46.21 -7.60
C GLU A 658 -39.98 -45.26 -7.05
N ARG A 659 -40.17 -45.25 -5.73
CA ARG A 659 -41.08 -44.33 -5.05
C ARG A 659 -40.65 -42.89 -5.21
N THR A 660 -39.39 -42.58 -4.93
CA THR A 660 -38.85 -41.22 -5.02
C THR A 660 -38.93 -40.68 -6.45
N VAL A 661 -38.63 -41.52 -7.45
CA VAL A 661 -38.76 -41.19 -8.87
C VAL A 661 -40.21 -40.88 -9.26
N GLU A 662 -41.17 -41.74 -8.87
CA GLU A 662 -42.58 -41.52 -9.22
C GLU A 662 -43.16 -40.29 -8.52
N LEU A 663 -42.80 -40.07 -7.25
CA LEU A 663 -43.22 -38.88 -6.49
C LEU A 663 -42.61 -37.61 -7.08
N PHE A 664 -41.32 -37.61 -7.41
CA PHE A 664 -40.68 -36.47 -8.09
C PHE A 664 -41.39 -36.15 -9.40
N LYS A 665 -41.68 -37.16 -10.25
CA LYS A 665 -42.42 -36.98 -11.51
C LYS A 665 -43.82 -36.40 -11.28
N GLN A 666 -44.52 -36.84 -10.23
CA GLN A 666 -45.83 -36.32 -9.87
C GLN A 666 -45.76 -34.87 -9.36
N LEU A 667 -44.76 -34.55 -8.54
CA LEU A 667 -44.54 -33.20 -8.01
C LEU A 667 -44.14 -32.23 -9.10
N LYS A 668 -43.19 -32.61 -9.96
CA LYS A 668 -42.81 -31.84 -11.15
C LYS A 668 -44.02 -31.56 -12.03
N MET A 669 -44.83 -32.57 -12.36
CA MET A 669 -46.06 -32.37 -13.14
C MET A 669 -47.02 -31.35 -12.48
N ASN A 670 -47.22 -31.41 -11.16
CA ASN A 670 -48.06 -30.44 -10.46
C ASN A 670 -47.42 -29.04 -10.45
N SER A 671 -46.10 -28.96 -10.26
CA SER A 671 -45.29 -27.75 -10.33
C SER A 671 -45.43 -27.10 -11.71
N ASP A 672 -45.28 -27.86 -12.79
CA ASP A 672 -45.41 -27.40 -14.18
C ASP A 672 -46.79 -26.81 -14.44
N LEU A 673 -47.86 -27.47 -13.99
CA LEU A 673 -49.23 -26.95 -14.12
C LEU A 673 -49.47 -25.67 -13.30
N ASP A 674 -48.89 -25.55 -12.10
CA ASP A 674 -48.97 -24.33 -11.28
C ASP A 674 -48.17 -23.18 -11.90
N LYS A 675 -46.94 -23.46 -12.37
CA LYS A 675 -46.07 -22.51 -13.08
C LYS A 675 -46.76 -21.97 -14.33
N LEU A 676 -47.31 -22.85 -15.18
CA LEU A 676 -48.09 -22.46 -16.36
C LEU A 676 -49.29 -21.59 -15.98
N ALA A 677 -50.07 -22.00 -14.96
CA ALA A 677 -51.22 -21.21 -14.51
C ALA A 677 -50.81 -19.81 -14.01
N ARG A 678 -49.68 -19.71 -13.31
CA ARG A 678 -49.13 -18.44 -12.82
C ARG A 678 -48.60 -17.56 -13.94
N GLN A 679 -47.96 -18.12 -14.95
CA GLN A 679 -47.53 -17.37 -16.14
C GLN A 679 -48.73 -16.82 -16.91
N TYR A 680 -49.80 -17.61 -17.06
CA TYR A 680 -51.05 -17.10 -17.64
C TYR A 680 -51.68 -15.97 -16.81
N GLU A 681 -51.66 -16.08 -15.47
CA GLU A 681 -52.15 -15.04 -14.55
C GLU A 681 -51.29 -13.75 -14.63
N ASP A 682 -49.97 -13.88 -14.63
CA ASP A 682 -49.01 -12.78 -14.79
C ASP A 682 -49.17 -12.08 -16.15
N LEU A 683 -49.33 -12.83 -17.25
CA LEU A 683 -49.66 -12.26 -18.56
C LEU A 683 -51.02 -11.56 -18.54
N ALA A 684 -52.04 -12.15 -17.89
CA ALA A 684 -53.36 -11.54 -17.79
C ALA A 684 -53.31 -10.20 -17.04
N ASP A 685 -52.52 -10.11 -15.97
CA ASP A 685 -52.34 -8.91 -15.16
C ASP A 685 -51.57 -7.82 -15.91
N ARG A 686 -50.52 -8.19 -16.67
CA ARG A 686 -49.71 -7.24 -17.47
C ARG A 686 -50.46 -6.63 -18.65
N ILE A 687 -51.35 -7.40 -19.29
CA ILE A 687 -52.16 -6.94 -20.44
C ILE A 687 -53.42 -6.18 -19.99
N GLN A 688 -53.74 -6.20 -18.71
CA GLN A 688 -54.95 -5.54 -18.20
C GLN A 688 -54.89 -4.02 -18.48
N PRO A 689 -55.95 -3.42 -19.05
CA PRO A 689 -55.90 -2.03 -19.47
C PRO A 689 -55.78 -1.08 -18.27
N THR A 690 -54.80 -0.18 -18.32
CA THR A 690 -54.60 0.86 -17.29
C THR A 690 -55.23 2.19 -17.71
N GLU A 691 -55.69 3.01 -16.74
CA GLU A 691 -56.43 4.27 -17.03
C GLU A 691 -55.63 5.29 -17.88
N SER A 692 -54.29 5.25 -17.88
CA SER A 692 -53.41 6.20 -18.58
C SER A 692 -52.26 5.54 -19.36
N GLN A 693 -52.56 4.48 -20.11
CA GLN A 693 -51.55 3.73 -20.88
C GLN A 693 -51.25 4.38 -22.24
N SER A 694 -49.97 4.62 -22.51
CA SER A 694 -49.48 5.06 -23.82
C SER A 694 -49.39 3.88 -24.81
N PRO A 695 -49.70 4.08 -26.10
CA PRO A 695 -49.53 3.04 -27.13
C PRO A 695 -48.10 2.48 -27.21
N GLU A 696 -47.06 3.30 -27.00
CA GLU A 696 -45.66 2.83 -27.00
C GLU A 696 -45.37 1.91 -25.80
N ASN A 697 -45.90 2.23 -24.62
CA ASN A 697 -45.74 1.39 -23.44
C ASN A 697 -46.47 0.05 -23.61
N LEU A 698 -47.67 0.06 -24.20
CA LEU A 698 -48.42 -1.14 -24.54
C LEU A 698 -47.66 -2.01 -25.55
N LYS A 699 -47.10 -1.41 -26.61
CA LYS A 699 -46.34 -2.15 -27.63
C LYS A 699 -45.16 -2.90 -27.04
N ASN A 700 -44.38 -2.26 -26.16
CA ASN A 700 -43.28 -2.93 -25.49
C ASN A 700 -43.76 -4.07 -24.57
N GLU A 701 -44.89 -3.89 -23.90
CA GLU A 701 -45.48 -4.93 -23.05
C GLU A 701 -45.97 -6.13 -23.87
N LEU A 702 -46.56 -5.87 -25.04
CA LEU A 702 -46.99 -6.92 -25.97
C LEU A 702 -45.80 -7.73 -26.50
N GLN A 703 -44.68 -7.08 -26.83
CA GLN A 703 -43.46 -7.78 -27.25
C GLN A 703 -42.86 -8.65 -26.12
N ASN A 704 -42.77 -8.11 -24.91
CA ASN A 704 -42.35 -8.88 -23.73
C ASN A 704 -43.26 -10.09 -23.50
N SER A 705 -44.57 -9.89 -23.64
CA SER A 705 -45.57 -10.92 -23.42
C SER A 705 -45.60 -11.96 -24.55
N GLU A 706 -45.23 -11.60 -25.78
CA GLU A 706 -45.05 -12.54 -26.90
C GLU A 706 -43.91 -13.53 -26.61
N ASP A 707 -42.77 -13.04 -26.11
CA ASP A 707 -41.66 -13.90 -25.69
C ASP A 707 -42.07 -14.83 -24.53
N ASP A 708 -42.84 -14.33 -23.56
CA ASP A 708 -43.36 -15.13 -22.46
C ASP A 708 -44.39 -16.18 -22.95
N LEU A 709 -45.26 -15.83 -23.91
CA LEU A 709 -46.17 -16.78 -24.56
C LEU A 709 -45.41 -17.88 -25.31
N ASN A 710 -44.33 -17.54 -26.00
CA ASN A 710 -43.47 -18.51 -26.67
C ASN A 710 -42.82 -19.45 -25.64
N SER A 711 -42.42 -18.95 -24.48
CA SER A 711 -41.92 -19.78 -23.38
C SER A 711 -42.99 -20.72 -22.83
N ILE A 712 -44.21 -20.22 -22.57
CA ILE A 712 -45.38 -21.03 -22.17
C ILE A 712 -45.65 -22.14 -23.20
N LYS A 713 -45.59 -21.84 -24.50
CA LYS A 713 -45.77 -22.81 -25.59
C LYS A 713 -44.72 -23.92 -25.53
N ASN A 714 -43.45 -23.56 -25.34
CA ASN A 714 -42.35 -24.51 -25.20
C ASN A 714 -42.52 -25.38 -23.94
N GLN A 715 -42.91 -24.81 -22.80
CA GLN A 715 -43.17 -25.55 -21.57
C GLN A 715 -44.36 -26.49 -21.70
N LEU A 716 -45.44 -26.05 -22.37
CA LEU A 716 -46.59 -26.90 -22.68
C LEU A 716 -46.21 -28.06 -23.60
N ASP A 717 -45.34 -27.83 -24.58
CA ASP A 717 -44.78 -28.86 -25.45
C ASP A 717 -43.94 -29.87 -24.66
N ASN A 718 -43.28 -29.44 -23.58
CA ASN A 718 -42.47 -30.28 -22.71
C ASN A 718 -43.26 -30.97 -21.58
N LEU A 719 -44.54 -30.63 -21.38
CA LEU A 719 -45.38 -31.17 -20.29
C LEU A 719 -45.57 -32.70 -20.35
N ASP A 720 -45.41 -33.31 -21.53
CA ASP A 720 -45.50 -34.76 -21.73
C ASP A 720 -44.14 -35.47 -21.75
N GLN A 721 -43.05 -34.79 -21.37
CA GLN A 721 -41.75 -35.42 -21.19
C GLN A 721 -41.70 -36.13 -19.83
N ASN A 722 -41.75 -37.47 -19.87
CA ASN A 722 -41.67 -38.36 -18.69
C ASN A 722 -42.79 -38.16 -17.64
N PRO A 723 -44.09 -38.15 -18.02
CA PRO A 723 -45.18 -37.96 -17.07
C PRO A 723 -45.34 -39.18 -16.14
N PRO A 724 -46.00 -39.00 -14.98
CA PRO A 724 -46.42 -40.12 -14.14
C PRO A 724 -47.26 -41.14 -14.94
N LYS A 725 -46.98 -42.44 -14.76
CA LYS A 725 -47.52 -43.51 -15.63
C LYS A 725 -49.05 -43.55 -15.74
N ARG A 726 -49.76 -43.14 -14.68
CA ARG A 726 -51.23 -43.14 -14.62
C ARG A 726 -51.87 -41.84 -15.13
N SER A 727 -51.09 -40.76 -15.19
CA SER A 727 -51.56 -39.42 -15.58
C SER A 727 -51.27 -39.10 -17.04
N GLU A 728 -50.42 -39.89 -17.72
CA GLU A 728 -50.01 -39.68 -19.12
C GLU A 728 -51.16 -39.36 -20.08
N GLN A 729 -52.26 -40.13 -20.03
CA GLN A 729 -53.41 -39.90 -20.94
C GLN A 729 -54.11 -38.57 -20.68
N LYS A 730 -54.25 -38.17 -19.42
CA LYS A 730 -54.89 -36.91 -19.04
C LYS A 730 -54.00 -35.73 -19.34
N ILE A 731 -52.69 -35.86 -19.12
CA ILE A 731 -51.71 -34.82 -19.46
C ILE A 731 -51.70 -34.57 -20.97
N LYS A 732 -51.74 -35.62 -21.79
CA LYS A 732 -51.89 -35.46 -23.25
C LYS A 732 -53.16 -34.71 -23.62
N GLN A 733 -54.28 -35.00 -22.96
CA GLN A 733 -55.53 -34.27 -23.19
C GLN A 733 -55.42 -32.80 -22.76
N ILE A 734 -54.84 -32.51 -21.59
CA ILE A 734 -54.63 -31.14 -21.11
C ILE A 734 -53.72 -30.37 -22.07
N LYS A 735 -52.64 -31.01 -22.55
CA LYS A 735 -51.72 -30.44 -23.54
C LYS A 735 -52.45 -30.09 -24.85
N GLU A 736 -53.20 -31.04 -25.42
CA GLU A 736 -53.97 -30.82 -26.65
C GLU A 736 -54.98 -29.67 -26.48
N GLU A 737 -55.75 -29.67 -25.38
CA GLU A 737 -56.73 -28.62 -25.09
C GLU A 737 -56.06 -27.25 -24.88
N ALA A 738 -54.97 -27.19 -24.12
CA ALA A 738 -54.23 -25.94 -23.88
C ALA A 738 -53.54 -25.41 -25.16
N GLN A 739 -53.11 -26.28 -26.07
CA GLN A 739 -52.43 -25.88 -27.30
C GLN A 739 -53.40 -25.33 -28.35
N GLU A 740 -54.64 -25.84 -28.41
CA GLU A 740 -55.68 -25.18 -29.22
C GLU A 740 -55.97 -23.77 -28.71
N ARG A 741 -55.97 -23.57 -27.37
CA ARG A 741 -56.22 -22.26 -26.74
C ARG A 741 -55.06 -21.29 -26.94
N ILE A 742 -53.82 -21.75 -26.83
CA ILE A 742 -52.65 -20.87 -26.98
C ILE A 742 -52.55 -20.34 -28.42
N ASP A 743 -52.92 -21.14 -29.42
CA ASP A 743 -52.96 -20.69 -30.82
C ASP A 743 -54.09 -19.65 -31.07
N GLU A 744 -55.18 -19.67 -30.29
CA GLU A 744 -56.21 -18.61 -30.30
C GLU A 744 -55.69 -17.33 -29.62
N ILE A 745 -55.05 -17.48 -28.46
CA ILE A 745 -54.43 -16.36 -27.71
C ILE A 745 -53.34 -15.68 -28.54
N GLU A 746 -52.50 -16.44 -29.25
CA GLU A 746 -51.45 -15.93 -30.14
C GLU A 746 -52.04 -15.06 -31.26
N GLN A 747 -53.19 -15.45 -31.84
CA GLN A 747 -53.89 -14.64 -32.85
C GLN A 747 -54.46 -13.35 -32.27
N ASP A 748 -55.08 -13.42 -31.10
CA ASP A 748 -55.65 -12.24 -30.43
C ASP A 748 -54.52 -11.26 -30.01
N PHE A 749 -53.34 -11.79 -29.63
CA PHE A 749 -52.12 -11.02 -29.40
C PHE A 749 -51.63 -10.29 -30.66
N ASP A 750 -51.50 -11.01 -31.77
CA ASP A 750 -51.06 -10.52 -33.08
C ASP A 750 -51.95 -9.37 -33.59
N ASP A 751 -53.27 -9.50 -33.40
CA ASP A 751 -54.24 -8.50 -33.82
C ASP A 751 -54.17 -7.25 -32.91
N LEU A 752 -53.98 -7.43 -31.60
CA LEU A 752 -53.79 -6.34 -30.65
C LEU A 752 -52.47 -5.58 -30.89
N ASP A 753 -51.40 -6.30 -31.24
CA ASP A 753 -50.08 -5.75 -31.56
C ASP A 753 -50.11 -4.86 -32.82
N ARG A 754 -50.85 -5.30 -33.86
CA ARG A 754 -51.09 -4.51 -35.09
C ARG A 754 -51.95 -3.28 -34.81
N GLU A 755 -53.01 -3.40 -34.02
CA GLU A 755 -53.88 -2.28 -33.66
C GLU A 755 -53.11 -1.21 -32.87
N THR A 756 -52.23 -1.64 -31.96
CA THR A 756 -51.35 -0.76 -31.19
C THR A 756 -50.31 -0.06 -32.08
N GLU A 757 -49.72 -0.78 -33.04
CA GLU A 757 -48.77 -0.20 -34.00
C GLU A 757 -49.42 0.87 -34.89
N ASP A 758 -50.65 0.62 -35.35
CA ASP A 758 -51.43 1.58 -36.13
C ASP A 758 -51.73 2.87 -35.33
N GLN A 759 -51.95 2.77 -34.01
CA GLN A 759 -52.12 3.93 -33.12
C GLN A 759 -50.82 4.73 -32.94
N ILE A 760 -49.68 4.05 -32.78
CA ILE A 760 -48.36 4.71 -32.70
C ILE A 760 -48.09 5.46 -34.01
N GLN A 761 -48.35 4.84 -35.17
CA GLN A 761 -48.17 5.50 -36.47
C GLN A 761 -49.16 6.67 -36.69
N SER A 762 -50.34 6.60 -36.07
CA SER A 762 -51.35 7.66 -36.10
C SER A 762 -51.04 8.83 -35.15
N GLY A 763 -50.11 8.63 -34.21
CA GLY A 763 -49.64 9.64 -33.26
C GLY A 763 -50.59 9.88 -32.09
N ASP A 764 -51.34 8.85 -31.68
CA ASP A 764 -52.26 8.91 -30.54
C ASP A 764 -51.47 8.92 -29.21
N GLU A 765 -51.85 9.81 -28.28
CA GLU A 765 -51.18 9.93 -26.96
C GLU A 765 -51.68 8.88 -25.95
N GLU A 766 -52.90 8.35 -26.13
CA GLU A 766 -53.53 7.34 -25.29
C GLU A 766 -54.17 6.25 -26.14
N THR A 767 -54.17 5.01 -25.64
CA THR A 767 -54.89 3.88 -26.27
C THR A 767 -56.39 4.12 -26.33
N ASP A 768 -57.02 3.84 -27.46
CA ASP A 768 -58.47 4.02 -27.62
C ASP A 768 -59.31 2.95 -26.89
N GLU A 769 -60.64 3.16 -26.84
CA GLU A 769 -61.57 2.22 -26.20
C GLU A 769 -61.66 0.86 -26.91
N SER A 770 -61.30 0.78 -28.20
CA SER A 770 -61.29 -0.48 -28.97
C SER A 770 -60.14 -1.36 -28.49
N THR A 771 -58.93 -0.80 -28.46
CA THR A 771 -57.72 -1.47 -28.00
C THR A 771 -57.81 -1.83 -26.52
N LYS A 772 -58.39 -0.98 -25.67
CA LYS A 772 -58.67 -1.32 -24.26
C LYS A 772 -59.68 -2.47 -24.13
N GLY A 773 -60.70 -2.51 -24.99
CA GLY A 773 -61.66 -3.61 -25.05
C GLY A 773 -61.01 -4.94 -25.44
N ASN A 774 -60.14 -4.92 -26.44
CA ASN A 774 -59.39 -6.11 -26.90
C ASN A 774 -58.39 -6.58 -25.83
N GLN A 775 -57.66 -5.67 -25.18
CA GLN A 775 -56.82 -5.96 -24.01
C GLN A 775 -57.61 -6.66 -22.89
N GLN A 776 -58.79 -6.14 -22.56
CA GLN A 776 -59.62 -6.72 -21.50
C GLN A 776 -60.15 -8.12 -21.86
N GLN A 777 -60.47 -8.35 -23.14
CA GLN A 777 -60.88 -9.68 -23.61
C GLN A 777 -59.73 -10.68 -23.53
N LEU A 778 -58.53 -10.28 -23.97
CA LEU A 778 -57.33 -11.12 -23.94
C LEU A 778 -56.91 -11.46 -22.50
N SER A 779 -56.89 -10.45 -21.62
CA SER A 779 -56.64 -10.63 -20.18
C SER A 779 -57.64 -11.64 -19.56
N GLN A 780 -58.93 -11.57 -19.91
CA GLN A 780 -59.94 -12.55 -19.45
C GLN A 780 -59.68 -13.96 -19.98
N GLN A 781 -59.33 -14.12 -21.26
CA GLN A 781 -59.01 -15.44 -21.83
C GLN A 781 -57.82 -16.09 -21.14
N LEU A 782 -56.77 -15.31 -20.85
CA LEU A 782 -55.58 -15.76 -20.12
C LEU A 782 -55.93 -16.18 -18.68
N GLN A 783 -56.73 -15.38 -17.97
CA GLN A 783 -57.22 -15.72 -16.64
C GLN A 783 -58.08 -16.99 -16.64
N GLU A 784 -58.95 -17.18 -17.64
CA GLU A 784 -59.73 -18.40 -17.83
C GLU A 784 -58.84 -19.64 -18.05
N GLN A 785 -57.69 -19.50 -18.74
CA GLN A 785 -56.74 -20.61 -18.88
C GLN A 785 -56.04 -20.94 -17.56
N ALA A 786 -55.59 -19.94 -16.81
CA ALA A 786 -55.00 -20.14 -15.49
C ALA A 786 -55.96 -20.93 -14.57
N GLU A 787 -57.24 -20.54 -14.54
CA GLU A 787 -58.27 -21.22 -13.76
C GLU A 787 -58.54 -22.65 -14.25
N GLN A 788 -58.50 -22.89 -15.56
CA GLN A 788 -58.67 -24.23 -16.13
C GLN A 788 -57.52 -25.17 -15.75
N LEU A 789 -56.27 -24.70 -15.82
CA LEU A 789 -55.10 -25.49 -15.42
C LEU A 789 -55.13 -25.83 -13.93
N ARG A 790 -55.44 -24.86 -13.05
CA ARG A 790 -55.62 -25.11 -11.62
C ARG A 790 -56.75 -26.09 -11.34
N SER A 791 -57.87 -25.95 -12.05
CA SER A 791 -59.02 -26.85 -11.93
C SER A 791 -58.67 -28.27 -12.39
N ALA A 792 -57.94 -28.41 -13.50
CA ALA A 792 -57.47 -29.69 -14.01
C ALA A 792 -56.52 -30.37 -13.03
N SER A 793 -55.54 -29.63 -12.49
CA SER A 793 -54.60 -30.10 -11.46
C SER A 793 -55.35 -30.59 -10.20
N SER A 794 -56.25 -29.77 -9.66
CA SER A 794 -57.05 -30.12 -8.48
C SER A 794 -57.95 -31.35 -8.71
N GLN A 795 -58.60 -31.44 -9.87
CA GLN A 795 -59.42 -32.59 -10.23
C GLN A 795 -58.59 -33.87 -10.40
N MET A 796 -57.38 -33.77 -10.97
CA MET A 796 -56.45 -34.88 -11.10
C MET A 796 -56.01 -35.41 -9.74
N SER A 797 -55.51 -34.52 -8.87
CA SER A 797 -55.09 -34.85 -7.51
C SER A 797 -56.23 -35.48 -6.70
N GLY A 798 -57.42 -34.87 -6.71
CA GLY A 798 -58.59 -35.37 -6.00
C GLY A 798 -59.06 -36.75 -6.48
N GLN A 799 -59.04 -37.00 -7.79
CA GLN A 799 -59.39 -38.31 -8.34
C GLN A 799 -58.35 -39.37 -7.98
N GLN A 800 -57.06 -39.04 -8.01
CA GLN A 800 -55.99 -39.97 -7.66
C GLN A 800 -56.05 -40.37 -6.18
N ILE A 801 -56.27 -39.41 -5.28
CA ILE A 801 -56.48 -39.67 -3.85
C ILE A 801 -57.67 -40.62 -3.65
N GLN A 802 -58.80 -40.40 -4.34
CA GLN A 802 -59.97 -41.25 -4.21
C GLN A 802 -59.73 -42.70 -4.70
N VAL A 803 -59.02 -42.86 -5.82
CA VAL A 803 -58.61 -44.18 -6.32
C VAL A 803 -57.68 -44.88 -5.32
N ASN A 804 -56.72 -44.14 -4.77
CA ASN A 804 -55.77 -44.66 -3.79
C ASN A 804 -56.46 -45.07 -2.49
N ILE A 805 -57.42 -44.29 -1.97
CA ILE A 805 -58.23 -44.67 -0.80
C ILE A 805 -58.99 -45.99 -1.03
N LEU A 806 -59.58 -46.18 -2.22
CA LEU A 806 -60.28 -47.42 -2.55
C LEU A 806 -59.33 -48.62 -2.61
N ALA A 807 -58.14 -48.44 -3.18
CA ALA A 807 -57.11 -49.46 -3.23
C ALA A 807 -56.60 -49.84 -1.82
N LEU A 808 -56.36 -48.84 -0.95
CA LEU A 808 -55.99 -49.07 0.45
C LEU A 808 -57.09 -49.78 1.23
N GLN A 809 -58.36 -49.44 1.01
CA GLN A 809 -59.50 -50.13 1.65
C GLN A 809 -59.58 -51.60 1.23
N HIS A 810 -59.34 -51.90 -0.05
CA HIS A 810 -59.27 -53.27 -0.54
C HIS A 810 -58.10 -54.02 0.10
N ALA A 811 -56.92 -53.41 0.13
CA ALA A 811 -55.73 -54.01 0.76
C ALA A 811 -55.94 -54.26 2.26
N LEU A 812 -56.57 -53.31 2.97
CA LEU A 812 -56.94 -53.47 4.38
C LEU A 812 -57.88 -54.66 4.58
N TYR A 813 -58.91 -54.81 3.74
CA TYR A 813 -59.83 -55.95 3.80
C TYR A 813 -59.07 -57.28 3.63
N THR A 814 -58.18 -57.36 2.64
CA THR A 814 -57.37 -58.56 2.41
C THR A 814 -56.40 -58.83 3.56
N LEU A 815 -55.75 -57.80 4.13
CA LEU A 815 -54.89 -57.96 5.30
C LEU A 815 -55.66 -58.51 6.52
N LEU A 816 -56.89 -58.06 6.74
CA LEU A 816 -57.74 -58.60 7.82
C LEU A 816 -58.09 -60.07 7.59
N GLU A 817 -58.42 -60.46 6.35
CA GLU A 817 -58.68 -61.86 6.00
C GLU A 817 -57.43 -62.74 6.18
N LEU A 818 -56.25 -62.23 5.79
CA LEU A 818 -54.98 -62.91 5.99
C LEU A 818 -54.61 -63.02 7.47
N SER A 819 -54.94 -62.01 8.28
CA SER A 819 -54.75 -62.04 9.73
C SER A 819 -55.57 -63.15 10.38
N ASP A 820 -56.85 -63.28 10.02
CA ASP A 820 -57.73 -64.36 10.52
C ASP A 820 -57.18 -65.75 10.15
N LEU A 821 -56.70 -65.92 8.91
CA LEU A 821 -56.09 -67.17 8.45
C LEU A 821 -54.76 -67.45 9.18
N GLN A 822 -53.94 -66.44 9.38
CA GLN A 822 -52.66 -66.56 10.08
C GLN A 822 -52.86 -66.87 11.57
N GLU A 823 -53.91 -66.31 12.20
CA GLU A 823 -54.29 -66.66 13.57
C GLU A 823 -54.67 -68.13 13.68
N TYR A 824 -55.48 -68.64 12.74
CA TYR A 824 -55.82 -70.06 12.67
C TYR A 824 -54.58 -70.95 12.52
N ILE A 825 -53.65 -70.56 11.65
CA ILE A 825 -52.39 -71.29 11.45
C ILE A 825 -51.54 -71.28 12.72
N SER A 826 -51.41 -70.13 13.37
CA SER A 826 -50.66 -69.94 14.62
C SER A 826 -51.19 -70.81 15.77
N GLN A 827 -52.51 -70.81 15.97
CA GLN A 827 -53.18 -71.65 16.96
C GLN A 827 -52.98 -73.14 16.64
N SER A 828 -53.17 -73.52 15.37
CA SER A 828 -53.03 -74.91 14.93
C SER A 828 -51.58 -75.42 15.04
N ALA A 829 -50.58 -74.58 14.73
CA ALA A 829 -49.16 -74.89 14.87
C ALA A 829 -48.80 -75.13 16.34
N ALA A 830 -49.39 -74.39 17.28
CA ALA A 830 -49.19 -74.60 18.71
C ALA A 830 -49.76 -75.94 19.21
N GLU A 831 -50.84 -76.45 18.61
CA GLU A 831 -51.51 -77.68 19.02
C GLU A 831 -50.93 -78.97 18.38
N ILE A 832 -50.40 -78.87 17.15
CA ILE A 832 -49.87 -80.02 16.42
C ILE A 832 -48.50 -80.43 16.98
N ARG A 833 -48.37 -81.70 17.38
CA ARG A 833 -47.07 -82.24 17.85
C ARG A 833 -46.03 -82.21 16.74
N SER A 834 -44.79 -81.84 17.10
CA SER A 834 -43.63 -81.87 16.19
C SER A 834 -43.53 -83.16 15.36
N ARG A 835 -43.11 -83.03 14.10
CA ARG A 835 -42.97 -84.10 13.08
C ARG A 835 -44.26 -84.79 12.63
N ASN A 836 -45.44 -84.30 13.01
CA ASN A 836 -46.73 -84.79 12.53
C ASN A 836 -46.97 -84.41 11.06
N GLN A 837 -47.70 -85.24 10.31
CA GLN A 837 -48.10 -84.97 8.93
C GLN A 837 -49.03 -83.75 8.79
N GLY A 838 -49.71 -83.34 9.88
CA GLY A 838 -50.53 -82.12 9.91
C GLY A 838 -49.78 -80.83 9.52
N PHE A 839 -48.45 -80.79 9.73
CA PHE A 839 -47.62 -79.67 9.29
C PHE A 839 -47.58 -79.48 7.77
N VAL A 840 -47.86 -80.52 6.96
CA VAL A 840 -47.92 -80.38 5.50
C VAL A 840 -49.13 -79.55 5.07
N GLU A 841 -50.28 -79.72 5.73
CA GLU A 841 -51.46 -78.90 5.47
C GLU A 841 -51.28 -77.48 6.01
N LEU A 842 -50.63 -77.32 7.18
CA LEU A 842 -50.28 -75.99 7.68
C LEU A 842 -49.31 -75.26 6.74
N ALA A 843 -48.26 -75.92 6.24
CA ALA A 843 -47.32 -75.33 5.30
C ALA A 843 -48.02 -74.90 3.99
N ARG A 844 -49.00 -75.67 3.49
CA ARG A 844 -49.80 -75.26 2.33
C ARG A 844 -50.65 -74.03 2.60
N SER A 845 -51.32 -73.98 3.74
CA SER A 845 -52.10 -72.81 4.16
C SER A 845 -51.20 -71.59 4.37
N GLN A 846 -50.03 -71.78 5.01
CA GLN A 846 -49.04 -70.73 5.23
C GLN A 846 -48.48 -70.19 3.92
N LYS A 847 -48.20 -71.07 2.94
CA LYS A 847 -47.79 -70.64 1.60
C LYS A 847 -48.87 -69.84 0.90
N ASN A 848 -50.14 -70.24 1.03
CA ASN A 848 -51.26 -69.47 0.49
C ASN A 848 -51.38 -68.08 1.16
N VAL A 849 -51.20 -67.99 2.49
CA VAL A 849 -51.16 -66.69 3.18
C VAL A 849 -49.99 -65.83 2.68
N SER A 850 -48.80 -66.42 2.55
CA SER A 850 -47.62 -65.74 1.99
C SER A 850 -47.84 -65.22 0.57
N ASP A 851 -48.40 -66.03 -0.33
CA ASP A 851 -48.66 -65.64 -1.72
C ASP A 851 -49.69 -64.50 -1.82
N ASN A 852 -50.80 -64.59 -1.09
CA ASN A 852 -51.81 -63.52 -1.09
C ASN A 852 -51.33 -62.26 -0.37
N PHE A 853 -50.48 -62.41 0.66
CA PHE A 853 -49.86 -61.28 1.32
C PHE A 853 -48.99 -60.52 0.33
N SER A 854 -48.11 -61.21 -0.39
CA SER A 854 -47.21 -60.59 -1.39
C SER A 854 -47.98 -59.81 -2.47
N ILE A 855 -49.08 -60.36 -3.01
CA ILE A 855 -49.94 -59.64 -3.97
C ILE A 855 -50.57 -58.37 -3.34
N THR A 856 -50.99 -58.46 -2.08
CA THR A 856 -51.59 -57.33 -1.35
C THR A 856 -50.55 -56.26 -1.04
N ALA A 857 -49.37 -56.72 -0.67
CA ALA A 857 -48.18 -55.95 -0.36
C ALA A 857 -47.68 -55.16 -1.57
N ASP A 858 -47.64 -55.77 -2.76
CA ASP A 858 -47.34 -55.08 -4.02
C ASP A 858 -48.36 -53.99 -4.35
N THR A 859 -49.65 -54.27 -4.09
CA THR A 859 -50.72 -53.28 -4.26
C THR A 859 -50.52 -52.10 -3.30
N LEU A 860 -50.17 -52.38 -2.04
CA LEU A 860 -49.88 -51.35 -1.04
C LEU A 860 -48.67 -50.51 -1.43
N PHE A 861 -47.59 -51.16 -1.91
CA PHE A 861 -46.40 -50.48 -2.42
C PHE A 861 -46.76 -49.54 -3.59
N LYS A 862 -47.53 -50.03 -4.57
CA LYS A 862 -47.89 -49.18 -5.71
C LYS A 862 -48.70 -47.97 -5.28
N VAL A 863 -49.57 -48.11 -4.28
CA VAL A 863 -50.33 -46.99 -3.74
C VAL A 863 -49.45 -46.05 -2.89
N SER A 864 -48.52 -46.58 -2.09
CA SER A 864 -47.59 -45.76 -1.29
C SER A 864 -46.59 -44.98 -2.16
N SER A 865 -46.23 -45.52 -3.33
CA SER A 865 -45.37 -44.85 -4.32
C SER A 865 -45.99 -43.59 -4.94
N GLU A 866 -47.31 -43.39 -4.79
CA GLU A 866 -48.06 -42.26 -5.38
C GLU A 866 -48.54 -41.26 -4.32
N LEU A 867 -48.17 -41.47 -3.05
CA LEU A 867 -48.62 -40.66 -1.93
C LEU A 867 -47.40 -40.09 -1.16
N PRO A 868 -47.15 -38.77 -1.28
CA PRO A 868 -46.02 -38.10 -0.61
C PRO A 868 -45.98 -38.35 0.91
N GLY A 869 -47.13 -38.28 1.58
CA GLY A 869 -47.26 -38.40 3.04
C GLY A 869 -47.26 -39.84 3.61
N VAL A 870 -46.93 -40.87 2.83
CA VAL A 870 -46.85 -42.25 3.36
C VAL A 870 -45.48 -42.50 4.00
N PRO A 871 -45.39 -42.89 5.28
CA PRO A 871 -44.09 -43.20 5.87
C PRO A 871 -43.46 -44.46 5.26
N ASN A 872 -42.12 -44.46 5.07
CA ASN A 872 -41.35 -45.65 4.68
C ASN A 872 -41.52 -46.85 5.62
N GLN A 873 -42.07 -46.60 6.82
CA GLN A 873 -42.46 -47.64 7.78
C GLN A 873 -43.42 -48.68 7.19
N ILE A 874 -44.29 -48.32 6.24
CA ILE A 874 -45.21 -49.29 5.61
C ILE A 874 -44.43 -50.29 4.75
N ASN A 875 -43.50 -49.83 3.92
CA ASN A 875 -42.69 -50.69 3.04
C ASN A 875 -41.70 -51.54 3.86
N ARG A 876 -41.09 -50.96 4.90
CA ARG A 876 -40.25 -51.73 5.83
C ARG A 876 -41.07 -52.82 6.54
N LYS A 877 -42.23 -52.46 7.08
CA LYS A 877 -43.09 -53.41 7.78
C LYS A 877 -43.60 -54.50 6.83
N LYS A 878 -43.96 -54.15 5.59
CA LYS A 878 -44.29 -55.09 4.51
C LYS A 878 -43.20 -56.17 4.39
N ALA A 879 -41.96 -55.75 4.19
CA ALA A 879 -40.83 -56.67 4.00
C ALA A 879 -40.57 -57.52 5.26
N GLU A 880 -40.67 -56.95 6.46
CA GLU A 880 -40.57 -57.69 7.72
C GLU A 880 -41.65 -58.80 7.84
N VAL A 881 -42.88 -58.52 7.40
CA VAL A 881 -43.95 -59.52 7.38
C VAL A 881 -43.67 -60.61 6.36
N GLU A 882 -43.19 -60.28 5.16
CA GLU A 882 -42.85 -61.28 4.12
C GLU A 882 -41.79 -62.25 4.62
N ARG A 883 -40.72 -61.73 5.25
CA ARG A 883 -39.69 -62.55 5.90
C ARG A 883 -40.28 -63.44 7.00
N SER A 884 -41.11 -62.88 7.89
CA SER A 884 -41.74 -63.64 8.98
C SER A 884 -42.67 -64.75 8.47
N LEU A 885 -43.39 -64.50 7.37
CA LEU A 885 -44.23 -65.49 6.69
C LEU A 885 -43.40 -66.60 6.03
N GLY A 886 -42.27 -66.24 5.42
CA GLY A 886 -41.28 -67.17 4.85
C GLY A 886 -40.68 -68.08 5.92
N ASN A 887 -40.18 -67.50 7.01
CA ASN A 887 -39.62 -68.23 8.15
C ASN A 887 -40.67 -69.17 8.78
N SER A 888 -41.91 -68.69 8.93
CA SER A 888 -43.01 -69.53 9.41
C SER A 888 -43.31 -70.70 8.48
N LEU A 889 -43.17 -70.51 7.16
CA LEU A 889 -43.36 -71.59 6.19
C LEU A 889 -42.23 -72.62 6.29
N GLU A 890 -40.99 -72.17 6.38
CA GLU A 890 -39.81 -73.03 6.51
C GLU A 890 -39.88 -73.90 7.76
N GLU A 891 -40.15 -73.30 8.91
CA GLU A 891 -40.26 -74.02 10.19
C GLU A 891 -41.43 -75.05 10.17
N MET A 892 -42.49 -74.77 9.41
CA MET A 892 -43.57 -75.74 9.17
C MET A 892 -43.15 -76.87 8.24
N VAL A 893 -42.33 -76.61 7.22
CA VAL A 893 -41.76 -77.63 6.33
C VAL A 893 -40.83 -78.55 7.11
N GLU A 894 -40.00 -78.00 7.99
CA GLU A 894 -39.12 -78.71 8.92
C GLU A 894 -39.87 -79.42 10.07
N ARG A 895 -41.14 -79.03 10.29
CA ARG A 895 -42.06 -79.59 11.29
C ARG A 895 -41.58 -79.36 12.72
N ASP A 896 -40.93 -78.22 12.97
CA ASP A 896 -40.61 -77.74 14.31
C ASP A 896 -41.82 -77.02 14.89
N GLN A 897 -42.48 -77.65 15.87
CA GLN A 897 -43.67 -77.07 16.49
C GLN A 897 -43.39 -75.75 17.21
N ARG A 898 -42.25 -75.66 17.91
CA ARG A 898 -41.97 -74.52 18.77
C ARG A 898 -41.64 -73.32 17.91
N ASN A 899 -40.74 -73.48 16.95
CA ASN A 899 -40.33 -72.38 16.09
C ASN A 899 -41.45 -71.98 15.12
N ALA A 900 -42.18 -72.95 14.54
CA ALA A 900 -43.33 -72.63 13.69
C ALA A 900 -44.42 -71.84 14.43
N SER A 901 -44.67 -72.15 15.72
CA SER A 901 -45.65 -71.39 16.52
C SER A 901 -45.17 -69.98 16.90
N ILE A 902 -43.85 -69.78 17.03
CA ILE A 902 -43.26 -68.47 17.32
C ILE A 902 -43.27 -67.62 16.04
N ALA A 903 -42.70 -68.12 14.96
CA ALA A 903 -42.66 -67.44 13.66
C ALA A 903 -44.06 -67.12 13.12
N SER A 904 -45.02 -68.04 13.28
CA SER A 904 -46.41 -67.80 12.86
C SER A 904 -47.09 -66.69 13.69
N ARG A 905 -46.75 -66.53 14.97
CA ARG A 905 -47.24 -65.42 15.82
C ARG A 905 -46.61 -64.09 15.46
N GLU A 906 -45.32 -64.10 15.13
CA GLU A 906 -44.61 -62.92 14.66
C GLU A 906 -45.21 -62.41 13.35
N ALA A 907 -45.44 -63.31 12.39
CA ALA A 907 -46.14 -62.98 11.14
C ALA A 907 -47.56 -62.43 11.39
N LEU A 908 -48.32 -63.01 12.35
CA LEU A 908 -49.64 -62.49 12.73
C LEU A 908 -49.56 -61.07 13.29
N SER A 909 -48.57 -60.78 14.15
CA SER A 909 -48.34 -59.42 14.66
C SER A 909 -48.03 -58.47 13.51
N GLY A 910 -47.13 -58.88 12.61
CA GLY A 910 -46.76 -58.13 11.42
C GLY A 910 -47.95 -57.72 10.56
N ILE A 911 -48.82 -58.67 10.20
CA ILE A 911 -50.02 -58.41 9.40
C ILE A 911 -50.96 -57.42 10.10
N ASN A 912 -51.16 -57.58 11.42
CA ASN A 912 -52.04 -56.69 12.19
C ASN A 912 -51.50 -55.27 12.30
N ASP A 913 -50.19 -55.12 12.51
CA ASP A 913 -49.54 -53.81 12.54
C ASP A 913 -49.68 -53.11 11.18
N LEU A 914 -49.41 -53.82 10.08
CA LEU A 914 -49.55 -53.30 8.73
C LEU A 914 -51.00 -52.90 8.43
N ALA A 915 -51.98 -53.72 8.82
CA ALA A 915 -53.40 -53.39 8.71
C ALA A 915 -53.75 -52.12 9.49
N SER A 916 -53.22 -51.94 10.70
CA SER A 916 -53.43 -50.72 11.47
C SER A 916 -52.79 -49.49 10.82
N MET A 917 -51.60 -49.63 10.22
CA MET A 917 -50.94 -48.54 9.49
C MET A 917 -51.75 -48.13 8.26
N VAL A 918 -52.23 -49.10 7.47
CA VAL A 918 -53.08 -48.85 6.30
C VAL A 918 -54.40 -48.18 6.69
N ALA A 919 -55.03 -48.62 7.78
CA ALA A 919 -56.25 -47.99 8.30
C ALA A 919 -56.00 -46.52 8.69
N SER A 920 -54.90 -46.25 9.40
CA SER A 920 -54.53 -44.88 9.79
C SER A 920 -54.25 -44.00 8.59
N LEU A 921 -53.60 -44.54 7.56
CA LEU A 921 -53.34 -43.84 6.30
C LEU A 921 -54.64 -43.49 5.57
N ILE A 922 -55.61 -44.42 5.51
CA ILE A 922 -56.93 -44.15 4.93
C ILE A 922 -57.63 -42.99 5.67
N ASP A 923 -57.57 -42.98 6.99
CA ASP A 923 -58.20 -41.92 7.80
C ASP A 923 -57.50 -40.57 7.54
N GLN A 924 -56.17 -40.53 7.50
CA GLN A 924 -55.40 -39.33 7.17
C GLN A 924 -55.75 -38.77 5.78
N LEU A 925 -55.84 -39.62 4.75
CA LEU A 925 -56.18 -39.20 3.39
C LEU A 925 -57.63 -38.70 3.28
N LYS A 926 -58.55 -39.28 4.05
CA LYS A 926 -59.95 -38.83 4.10
C LYS A 926 -60.09 -37.48 4.80
N ASP A 927 -59.32 -37.26 5.87
CA ASP A 927 -59.30 -35.98 6.58
C ASP A 927 -58.71 -34.87 5.70
N GLN A 928 -57.64 -35.17 4.93
CA GLN A 928 -57.06 -34.26 3.94
C GLN A 928 -58.06 -33.89 2.83
N GLN A 929 -58.89 -34.83 2.37
CA GLN A 929 -59.88 -34.61 1.32
C GLN A 929 -61.08 -33.75 1.75
N ASN A 930 -61.41 -33.72 3.05
CA ASN A 930 -62.60 -33.01 3.56
C ASN A 930 -62.38 -31.51 3.83
N GLY A 931 -61.21 -30.96 3.49
CA GLY A 931 -60.99 -29.51 3.46
C GLY A 931 -60.87 -28.82 4.83
N ASP A 932 -60.71 -29.56 5.92
CA ASP A 932 -60.37 -29.02 7.25
C ASP A 932 -58.85 -28.98 7.49
N GLY A 933 -58.08 -29.00 6.39
CA GLY A 933 -56.61 -29.09 6.36
C GLY A 933 -55.95 -27.75 6.63
N GLY A 934 -55.96 -27.32 7.88
CA GLY A 934 -55.31 -26.10 8.35
C GLY A 934 -55.17 -26.05 9.86
N GLY A 935 -54.52 -27.06 10.45
CA GLY A 935 -54.14 -27.02 11.85
C GLY A 935 -53.73 -28.39 12.38
N GLY A 936 -52.45 -28.55 12.71
CA GLY A 936 -52.07 -29.56 13.70
C GLY A 936 -52.90 -29.38 14.98
N MET A 937 -52.96 -30.42 15.81
CA MET A 937 -53.63 -30.34 17.10
C MET A 937 -53.08 -29.13 17.86
N SER A 938 -53.95 -28.18 18.27
CA SER A 938 -53.48 -26.97 18.93
C SER A 938 -52.73 -27.34 20.21
N MET A 939 -51.71 -26.56 20.60
CA MET A 939 -50.94 -26.85 21.82
C MET A 939 -51.84 -26.98 23.05
N GLN A 940 -52.92 -26.21 23.10
CA GLN A 940 -53.95 -26.29 24.12
C GLN A 940 -54.69 -27.64 24.12
N GLN A 941 -55.06 -28.15 22.95
CA GLN A 941 -55.68 -29.47 22.81
C GLN A 941 -54.71 -30.60 23.20
N MET A 942 -53.42 -30.44 22.89
CA MET A 942 -52.40 -31.41 23.26
C MET A 942 -52.22 -31.49 24.79
N ILE A 943 -52.19 -30.33 25.46
CA ILE A 943 -52.10 -30.25 26.93
C ILE A 943 -53.34 -30.88 27.58
N GLU A 944 -54.54 -30.57 27.09
CA GLU A 944 -55.78 -31.16 27.62
C GLU A 944 -55.82 -32.69 27.46
N GLN A 945 -55.36 -33.20 26.31
CA GLN A 945 -55.31 -34.63 26.05
C GLN A 945 -54.24 -35.32 26.91
N MET A 946 -53.05 -34.72 27.06
CA MET A 946 -51.98 -35.20 27.96
C MET A 946 -52.43 -35.24 29.43
N GLN A 947 -53.15 -34.23 29.92
CA GLN A 947 -53.70 -34.22 31.28
C GLN A 947 -54.68 -35.35 31.52
N GLN A 948 -55.57 -35.59 30.56
CA GLN A 948 -56.52 -36.70 30.63
C GLN A 948 -55.79 -38.06 30.69
N MET A 949 -54.73 -38.20 29.90
CA MET A 949 -53.92 -39.41 29.84
C MET A 949 -53.09 -39.62 31.11
N SER A 950 -52.54 -38.55 31.70
CA SER A 950 -51.82 -38.59 32.97
C SER A 950 -52.72 -39.08 34.10
N GLY A 951 -53.98 -38.63 34.11
CA GLY A 951 -55.01 -39.17 35.01
C GLY A 951 -55.29 -40.66 34.79
N ASN A 952 -55.42 -41.10 33.53
CA ASN A 952 -55.62 -42.51 33.19
C ASN A 952 -54.41 -43.39 33.58
N GLN A 953 -53.20 -42.89 33.36
CA GLN A 953 -51.94 -43.55 33.72
C GLN A 953 -51.77 -43.65 35.24
N GLN A 954 -52.15 -42.62 35.99
CA GLN A 954 -52.16 -42.66 37.45
C GLN A 954 -53.15 -43.70 37.99
N GLN A 955 -54.33 -43.84 37.37
CA GLN A 955 -55.31 -44.85 37.72
C GLN A 955 -54.82 -46.27 37.41
N LEU A 956 -54.19 -46.46 36.25
CA LEU A 956 -53.52 -47.71 35.85
C LEU A 956 -52.46 -48.12 36.88
N ASN A 957 -51.60 -47.19 37.30
CA ASN A 957 -50.57 -47.42 38.31
C ASN A 957 -51.18 -47.83 39.66
N GLN A 958 -52.31 -47.24 40.06
CA GLN A 958 -53.02 -47.61 41.28
C GLN A 958 -53.64 -49.02 41.20
N GLN A 959 -54.30 -49.35 40.09
CA GLN A 959 -54.89 -50.68 39.88
C GLN A 959 -53.81 -51.77 39.83
N LEU A 960 -52.67 -51.47 39.21
CA LEU A 960 -51.51 -52.35 39.20
C LEU A 960 -50.91 -52.51 40.61
N GLN A 961 -50.77 -51.44 41.38
CA GLN A 961 -50.25 -51.49 42.75
C GLN A 961 -51.18 -52.29 43.68
N GLU A 962 -52.50 -52.14 43.55
CA GLU A 962 -53.50 -52.95 44.26
C GLU A 962 -53.38 -54.44 43.88
N LEU A 963 -53.24 -54.73 42.59
CA LEU A 963 -53.06 -56.09 42.10
C LEU A 963 -51.77 -56.72 42.62
N ILE A 964 -50.67 -55.97 42.65
CA ILE A 964 -49.37 -56.41 43.19
C ILE A 964 -49.45 -56.65 44.70
N ASN A 965 -50.18 -55.82 45.44
CA ASN A 965 -50.37 -56.01 46.88
C ASN A 965 -51.23 -57.25 47.20
N ASP A 966 -52.17 -57.60 46.32
CA ASP A 966 -53.00 -58.81 46.40
C ASP A 966 -52.25 -60.10 45.99
N MET A 967 -51.02 -59.98 45.46
CA MET A 967 -50.17 -61.10 45.06
C MET A 967 -49.17 -61.47 46.16
N GLN A 968 -49.59 -62.31 47.10
CA GLN A 968 -48.67 -63.04 48.00
C GLN A 968 -48.70 -64.54 47.69
N GLY A 969 -47.96 -64.97 46.65
CA GLY A 969 -47.72 -66.38 46.33
C GLY A 969 -47.02 -66.61 44.99
N ASP A 970 -46.25 -67.71 44.88
CA ASP A 970 -45.37 -68.05 43.73
C ASP A 970 -46.07 -68.36 42.38
N ARG A 971 -47.41 -68.27 42.29
CA ARG A 971 -48.15 -68.52 41.04
C ARG A 971 -49.38 -67.64 40.90
N LEU A 972 -49.45 -66.92 39.78
CA LEU A 972 -50.62 -66.16 39.35
C LEU A 972 -51.83 -67.08 39.14
N SER A 973 -52.99 -66.69 39.69
CA SER A 973 -54.27 -67.33 39.39
C SER A 973 -54.80 -66.88 38.02
N ARG A 974 -55.67 -67.70 37.40
CA ARG A 974 -56.26 -67.40 36.08
C ARG A 974 -57.03 -66.07 36.07
N GLU A 975 -57.68 -65.71 37.18
CA GLU A 975 -58.37 -64.43 37.33
C GLU A 975 -57.39 -63.23 37.38
N GLN A 976 -56.21 -63.41 37.97
CA GLN A 976 -55.17 -62.38 38.02
C GLN A 976 -54.48 -62.20 36.67
N THR A 977 -54.29 -63.28 35.89
CA THR A 977 -53.80 -63.20 34.51
C THR A 977 -54.79 -62.46 33.60
N GLU A 978 -56.10 -62.71 33.76
CA GLU A 978 -57.14 -61.98 33.01
C GLU A 978 -57.18 -60.49 33.38
N ARG A 979 -56.98 -60.14 34.66
CA ARG A 979 -56.85 -58.73 35.07
C ARG A 979 -55.58 -58.06 34.53
N LEU A 980 -54.45 -58.76 34.49
CA LEU A 980 -53.22 -58.25 33.86
C LEU A 980 -53.40 -58.03 32.36
N ASP A 981 -54.08 -58.93 31.65
CA ASP A 981 -54.40 -58.73 30.22
C ASP A 981 -55.32 -57.51 30.02
N GLN A 982 -56.27 -57.29 30.93
CA GLN A 982 -57.14 -56.11 30.89
C GLN A 982 -56.33 -54.80 31.10
N LEU A 983 -55.39 -54.78 32.06
CA LEU A 983 -54.50 -53.64 32.29
C LEU A 983 -53.55 -53.43 31.11
N ALA A 984 -53.04 -54.50 30.49
CA ALA A 984 -52.21 -54.42 29.29
C ALA A 984 -52.95 -53.79 28.09
N ARG A 985 -54.24 -54.13 27.92
CA ARG A 985 -55.10 -53.49 26.89
C ARG A 985 -55.32 -52.01 27.16
N GLN A 986 -55.56 -51.64 28.43
CA GLN A 986 -55.71 -50.25 28.83
C GLN A 986 -54.40 -49.46 28.63
N GLN A 987 -53.25 -50.04 28.97
CA GLN A 987 -51.94 -49.43 28.74
C GLN A 987 -51.65 -49.22 27.24
N ASN A 988 -52.04 -50.19 26.40
CA ASN A 988 -51.89 -50.06 24.95
C ASN A 988 -52.78 -48.95 24.37
N GLU A 989 -53.96 -48.71 24.96
CA GLU A 989 -54.82 -47.60 24.55
C GLU A 989 -54.18 -46.24 24.85
N VAL A 990 -53.58 -46.08 26.04
CA VAL A 990 -52.82 -44.87 26.40
C VAL A 990 -51.61 -44.69 25.45
N ARG A 991 -50.91 -45.78 25.11
CA ARG A 991 -49.80 -45.75 24.15
C ARG A 991 -50.25 -45.27 22.76
N ARG A 992 -51.40 -45.75 22.28
CA ARG A 992 -51.96 -45.32 20.98
C ARG A 992 -52.35 -43.84 20.98
N GLN A 993 -52.92 -43.34 22.07
CA GLN A 993 -53.25 -41.92 22.21
C GLN A 993 -51.99 -41.04 22.23
N LEU A 994 -50.88 -41.50 22.84
CA LEU A 994 -49.61 -40.77 22.80
C LEU A 994 -49.02 -40.73 21.39
N GLN A 995 -49.16 -41.84 20.65
CA GLN A 995 -48.73 -41.94 19.26
C GLN A 995 -49.55 -41.01 18.35
N GLU A 996 -50.84 -40.82 18.64
CA GLU A 996 -51.69 -39.86 17.93
C GLU A 996 -51.28 -38.41 18.21
N ILE A 997 -50.97 -38.07 19.47
CA ILE A 997 -50.42 -36.76 19.86
C ILE A 997 -49.08 -36.50 19.15
N GLN A 998 -48.18 -37.48 19.12
CA GLN A 998 -46.90 -37.38 18.44
C GLN A 998 -47.06 -37.06 16.95
N ARG A 999 -48.02 -37.72 16.28
CA ARG A 999 -48.27 -37.57 14.84
C ARG A 999 -48.99 -36.28 14.48
N ARG A 1000 -49.96 -35.85 15.30
CA ARG A 1000 -50.76 -34.63 15.04
C ARG A 1000 -50.16 -33.35 15.61
N GLY A 1001 -49.10 -33.48 16.41
CA GLY A 1001 -48.52 -32.40 17.20
C GLY A 1001 -47.56 -31.45 16.51
N GLY A 1002 -47.21 -31.68 15.23
CA GLY A 1002 -46.29 -30.82 14.49
C GLY A 1002 -44.93 -30.61 15.18
N LEU A 1003 -44.44 -31.63 15.91
CA LEU A 1003 -43.19 -31.57 16.65
C LEU A 1003 -42.00 -31.85 15.70
N GLU A 1004 -41.01 -30.98 15.65
CA GLU A 1004 -39.83 -31.10 14.79
C GLU A 1004 -38.80 -32.11 15.34
N SER A 1005 -37.99 -32.68 14.45
CA SER A 1005 -36.88 -33.58 14.79
C SER A 1005 -35.81 -32.84 15.61
N GLY A 1006 -35.68 -33.16 16.90
CA GLY A 1006 -34.76 -32.50 17.84
C GLY A 1006 -35.43 -31.96 19.10
N ASP A 1007 -36.77 -31.93 19.12
CA ASP A 1007 -37.55 -31.42 20.24
C ASP A 1007 -37.50 -32.36 21.46
N ARG A 1008 -37.27 -31.81 22.66
CA ARG A 1008 -37.16 -32.59 23.91
C ARG A 1008 -38.46 -33.35 24.22
N VAL A 1009 -39.60 -32.74 23.89
CA VAL A 1009 -40.94 -33.34 24.05
C VAL A 1009 -41.09 -34.58 23.16
N LEU A 1010 -40.58 -34.53 21.92
CA LEU A 1010 -40.66 -35.66 20.98
C LEU A 1010 -39.85 -36.86 21.48
N SER A 1011 -38.63 -36.62 22.00
CA SER A 1011 -37.78 -37.68 22.57
C SER A 1011 -38.38 -38.30 23.83
N GLU A 1012 -39.02 -37.50 24.68
CA GLU A 1012 -39.71 -37.99 25.88
C GLU A 1012 -40.99 -38.79 25.53
N LEU A 1013 -41.74 -38.39 24.50
CA LEU A 1013 -42.89 -39.15 23.98
C LEU A 1013 -42.46 -40.53 23.44
N GLN A 1014 -41.37 -40.60 22.68
CA GLN A 1014 -40.80 -41.86 22.18
C GLN A 1014 -40.40 -42.80 23.32
N ARG A 1015 -39.62 -42.31 24.28
CA ARG A 1015 -39.19 -43.10 25.44
C ARG A 1015 -40.37 -43.61 26.28
N MET A 1016 -41.42 -42.80 26.42
CA MET A 1016 -42.65 -43.25 27.08
C MET A 1016 -43.32 -44.39 26.32
N MET A 1017 -43.43 -44.30 24.99
CA MET A 1017 -44.05 -45.38 24.20
C MET A 1017 -43.24 -46.68 24.27
N ASP A 1018 -41.91 -46.61 24.29
CA ASP A 1018 -41.02 -47.76 24.48
C ASP A 1018 -41.22 -48.38 25.89
N ASP A 1019 -41.22 -47.54 26.93
CA ASP A 1019 -41.46 -47.99 28.31
C ASP A 1019 -42.87 -48.62 28.48
N MET A 1020 -43.87 -48.09 27.76
CA MET A 1020 -45.22 -48.64 27.75
C MET A 1020 -45.29 -50.00 27.04
N GLU A 1021 -44.56 -50.18 25.94
CA GLU A 1021 -44.48 -51.43 25.19
C GLU A 1021 -43.85 -52.55 26.01
N ASP A 1022 -42.70 -52.28 26.63
CA ASP A 1022 -42.07 -53.18 27.59
C ASP A 1022 -43.02 -53.57 28.73
N SER A 1023 -43.76 -52.60 29.27
CA SER A 1023 -44.72 -52.84 30.33
C SER A 1023 -45.91 -53.70 29.90
N ILE A 1024 -46.40 -53.53 28.66
CA ILE A 1024 -47.46 -54.35 28.06
C ILE A 1024 -46.97 -55.79 27.92
N ASN A 1025 -45.72 -55.98 27.50
CA ASN A 1025 -45.08 -57.29 27.39
C ASN A 1025 -44.91 -57.96 28.75
N ASP A 1026 -44.48 -57.23 29.78
CA ASP A 1026 -44.39 -57.72 31.15
C ASP A 1026 -45.76 -58.15 31.71
N MET A 1027 -46.82 -57.34 31.50
CA MET A 1027 -48.19 -57.67 31.92
C MET A 1027 -48.73 -58.92 31.23
N ARG A 1028 -48.53 -59.06 29.91
CA ARG A 1028 -48.95 -60.24 29.14
C ARG A 1028 -48.14 -61.48 29.47
N GLY A 1029 -46.86 -61.31 29.80
CA GLY A 1029 -45.96 -62.35 30.28
C GLY A 1029 -46.21 -62.78 31.74
N GLY A 1030 -47.05 -62.05 32.48
CA GLY A 1030 -47.30 -62.28 33.91
C GLY A 1030 -46.12 -61.89 34.81
N MET A 1031 -45.20 -61.05 34.34
CA MET A 1031 -44.11 -60.52 35.13
C MET A 1031 -44.58 -59.25 35.86
N THR A 1032 -44.36 -59.22 37.17
CA THR A 1032 -44.82 -58.14 38.07
C THR A 1032 -43.71 -57.78 39.06
N ASP A 1033 -42.48 -57.69 38.55
CA ASP A 1033 -41.29 -57.36 39.33
C ASP A 1033 -41.26 -55.85 39.64
N PRO A 1034 -40.66 -55.38 40.76
CA PRO A 1034 -40.35 -53.98 41.04
C PRO A 1034 -39.83 -53.14 39.86
N ILE A 1035 -39.12 -53.72 38.89
CA ILE A 1035 -38.68 -53.03 37.67
C ILE A 1035 -39.87 -52.53 36.84
N MET A 1036 -40.90 -53.37 36.68
CA MET A 1036 -42.13 -53.02 35.96
C MET A 1036 -42.88 -51.88 36.66
N THR A 1037 -43.02 -51.95 37.98
CA THR A 1037 -43.64 -50.88 38.78
C THR A 1037 -42.86 -49.56 38.68
N GLN A 1038 -41.53 -49.64 38.64
CA GLN A 1038 -40.67 -48.48 38.47
C GLN A 1038 -40.80 -47.88 37.06
N ARG A 1039 -40.91 -48.72 36.02
CA ARG A 1039 -41.16 -48.29 34.65
C ARG A 1039 -42.50 -47.55 34.53
N GLN A 1040 -43.54 -48.06 35.18
CA GLN A 1040 -44.87 -47.42 35.26
C GLN A 1040 -44.86 -46.07 35.99
N GLN A 1041 -44.02 -45.91 37.00
CA GLN A 1041 -43.80 -44.63 37.68
C GLN A 1041 -43.01 -43.65 36.78
N ASN A 1042 -42.03 -44.14 36.03
CA ASN A 1042 -41.27 -43.33 35.08
C ASN A 1042 -42.15 -42.83 33.93
N ILE A 1043 -43.04 -43.68 33.39
CA ILE A 1043 -44.01 -43.28 32.36
C ILE A 1043 -44.85 -42.09 32.84
N LEU A 1044 -45.40 -42.18 34.07
CA LEU A 1044 -46.18 -41.09 34.65
C LEU A 1044 -45.34 -39.82 34.89
N SER A 1045 -44.09 -39.98 35.36
CA SER A 1045 -43.18 -38.84 35.56
C SER A 1045 -42.88 -38.11 34.26
N ARG A 1046 -42.54 -38.85 33.20
CA ARG A 1046 -42.25 -38.28 31.87
C ARG A 1046 -43.49 -37.62 31.26
N MET A 1047 -44.69 -38.15 31.53
CA MET A 1047 -45.93 -37.56 31.05
C MET A 1047 -46.20 -36.20 31.71
N LEU A 1048 -45.89 -36.06 33.00
CA LEU A 1048 -45.98 -34.80 33.73
C LEU A 1048 -44.88 -33.79 33.29
N ASP A 1049 -43.66 -34.27 33.06
CA ASP A 1049 -42.56 -33.42 32.55
C ASP A 1049 -42.84 -32.91 31.14
N ALA A 1050 -43.43 -33.74 30.28
CA ALA A 1050 -43.84 -33.36 28.94
C ALA A 1050 -45.06 -32.42 28.96
N GLU A 1051 -46.00 -32.57 29.92
CA GLU A 1051 -47.09 -31.61 30.16
C GLU A 1051 -46.52 -30.23 30.51
N GLU A 1052 -45.57 -30.16 31.45
CA GLU A 1052 -44.93 -28.92 31.88
C GLU A 1052 -44.14 -28.25 30.73
N ALA A 1053 -43.45 -29.04 29.90
CA ALA A 1053 -42.75 -28.54 28.72
C ALA A 1053 -43.70 -27.97 27.65
N LEU A 1054 -44.88 -28.57 27.48
CA LEU A 1054 -45.92 -28.07 26.57
C LEU A 1054 -46.58 -26.79 27.12
N GLU A 1055 -46.79 -26.70 28.44
CA GLU A 1055 -47.34 -25.51 29.11
C GLU A 1055 -46.38 -24.31 29.02
N GLN A 1056 -45.06 -24.54 29.17
CA GLN A 1056 -44.03 -23.51 28.99
C GLN A 1056 -43.93 -22.99 27.55
N ARG A 1057 -44.31 -23.80 26.55
CA ARG A 1057 -44.35 -23.41 25.14
C ARG A 1057 -45.63 -22.66 24.76
N GLY A 1058 -46.72 -22.87 25.51
CA GLY A 1058 -48.02 -22.21 25.34
C GLY A 1058 -48.09 -20.78 25.87
N GLU A 1059 -47.11 -20.34 26.67
CA GLU A 1059 -46.92 -18.92 26.98
C GLU A 1059 -46.30 -18.20 25.78
N THR A 1060 -47.15 -17.57 24.96
CA THR A 1060 -46.75 -16.75 23.82
C THR A 1060 -45.80 -15.61 24.24
N GLU A 1061 -44.57 -15.63 23.73
CA GLU A 1061 -43.89 -14.39 23.34
C GLU A 1061 -44.61 -13.86 22.08
N GLU A 1062 -45.64 -13.03 22.27
CA GLU A 1062 -46.17 -12.19 21.19
C GLU A 1062 -45.03 -11.32 20.65
N ARG A 1063 -44.52 -11.68 19.47
CA ARG A 1063 -43.66 -10.80 18.67
C ARG A 1063 -44.51 -9.65 18.15
N GLU A 1064 -44.59 -8.57 18.92
CA GLU A 1064 -44.91 -7.25 18.37
C GLU A 1064 -43.74 -6.80 17.49
N GLY A 1065 -43.98 -6.67 16.19
CA GLY A 1065 -43.07 -6.02 15.25
C GLY A 1065 -42.85 -4.58 15.67
N THR A 1066 -41.75 -4.32 16.38
CA THR A 1066 -41.23 -2.98 16.61
C THR A 1066 -40.24 -2.66 15.49
N ALA A 1067 -40.48 -1.53 14.82
CA ALA A 1067 -39.55 -0.96 13.84
C ALA A 1067 -38.14 -0.89 14.42
N SER A 1068 -37.12 -1.14 13.58
CA SER A 1068 -35.70 -1.15 13.92
C SER A 1068 -35.32 -0.04 14.91
N SER A 1069 -35.24 -0.41 16.19
CA SER A 1069 -34.56 0.40 17.20
C SER A 1069 -33.08 0.08 17.08
N ASN A 1070 -32.29 1.13 16.91
CA ASN A 1070 -30.82 1.09 16.95
C ASN A 1070 -30.32 0.03 17.92
N TYR A 1071 -29.49 -0.89 17.42
CA TYR A 1071 -28.66 -1.72 18.27
C TYR A 1071 -27.73 -0.78 19.06
N ASP A 1072 -28.09 -0.51 20.32
CA ASP A 1072 -27.06 -0.32 21.32
C ASP A 1072 -26.34 -1.66 21.41
N GLN A 1073 -25.09 -1.70 20.95
CA GLN A 1073 -24.15 -2.74 21.35
C GLN A 1073 -24.12 -2.74 22.89
N THR A 1074 -24.94 -3.60 23.49
CA THR A 1074 -24.66 -4.10 24.83
C THR A 1074 -23.43 -4.97 24.68
N LEU A 1075 -22.27 -4.32 24.80
CA LEU A 1075 -21.03 -5.02 25.12
C LEU A 1075 -21.38 -6.01 26.25
N PRO A 1076 -21.01 -7.29 26.11
CA PRO A 1076 -21.28 -8.28 27.14
C PRO A 1076 -20.83 -7.73 28.49
N PRO A 1077 -21.55 -8.01 29.59
CA PRO A 1077 -21.25 -7.48 30.91
C PRO A 1077 -19.75 -7.66 31.17
N GLU A 1078 -19.06 -6.61 31.66
CA GLU A 1078 -17.61 -6.62 31.88
C GLU A 1078 -17.21 -7.91 32.62
N MET A 1079 -16.70 -8.87 31.87
CA MET A 1079 -16.26 -10.15 32.39
C MET A 1079 -15.02 -9.84 33.23
N THR A 1080 -15.05 -10.14 34.52
CA THR A 1080 -13.89 -9.87 35.35
C THR A 1080 -12.72 -10.70 34.82
N LEU A 1081 -11.48 -10.18 34.93
CA LEU A 1081 -10.29 -10.91 34.47
C LEU A 1081 -10.21 -12.34 35.05
N GLN A 1082 -10.81 -12.53 36.22
CA GLN A 1082 -10.89 -13.79 36.94
C GLN A 1082 -11.89 -14.78 36.31
N GLU A 1083 -13.04 -14.32 35.83
CA GLU A 1083 -14.02 -15.13 35.10
C GLU A 1083 -13.48 -15.54 33.73
N LEU A 1084 -12.81 -14.62 33.02
CA LEU A 1084 -12.19 -14.89 31.73
C LEU A 1084 -11.05 -15.93 31.82
N GLU A 1085 -10.22 -15.86 32.87
CA GLU A 1085 -9.16 -16.86 33.11
C GLU A 1085 -9.77 -18.26 33.37
N GLN A 1086 -10.88 -18.30 34.11
CA GLN A 1086 -11.54 -19.54 34.50
C GLN A 1086 -12.22 -20.22 33.31
N GLU A 1087 -12.86 -19.45 32.42
CA GLU A 1087 -13.47 -19.96 31.20
C GLU A 1087 -12.44 -20.47 30.20
N ILE A 1088 -11.32 -19.75 30.02
CA ILE A 1088 -10.23 -20.17 29.13
C ILE A 1088 -9.52 -21.42 29.68
N ARG A 1089 -9.32 -21.55 31.00
CA ARG A 1089 -8.79 -22.80 31.60
C ARG A 1089 -9.73 -23.97 31.42
N THR A 1090 -11.04 -23.74 31.50
CA THR A 1090 -12.05 -24.78 31.31
C THR A 1090 -12.04 -25.27 29.86
N ARG A 1091 -11.94 -24.36 28.89
CA ARG A 1091 -11.81 -24.69 27.46
C ARG A 1091 -10.46 -25.33 27.10
N LEU A 1092 -9.37 -25.00 27.81
CA LEU A 1092 -8.06 -25.63 27.64
C LEU A 1092 -8.02 -27.09 28.14
N GLN A 1093 -8.95 -27.48 29.01
CA GLN A 1093 -9.06 -28.84 29.57
C GLN A 1093 -10.15 -29.67 28.88
N ASP A 1094 -10.91 -29.07 27.96
CA ASP A 1094 -11.96 -29.73 27.19
C ASP A 1094 -11.35 -30.59 26.07
N PRO A 1095 -11.58 -31.92 26.06
CA PRO A 1095 -11.08 -32.81 25.01
C PRO A 1095 -11.63 -32.51 23.61
N ASN A 1096 -12.74 -31.77 23.51
CA ASN A 1096 -13.42 -31.46 22.26
C ASN A 1096 -12.86 -30.22 21.53
N TYR A 1097 -11.93 -29.49 22.15
CA TYR A 1097 -11.24 -28.35 21.54
C TYR A 1097 -9.79 -28.70 21.20
N THR A 1098 -9.27 -28.17 20.08
CA THR A 1098 -7.88 -28.38 19.63
C THR A 1098 -6.88 -28.03 20.74
N SER A 1099 -6.14 -29.04 21.22
CA SER A 1099 -5.13 -28.84 22.27
C SER A 1099 -4.04 -27.85 21.84
N PHE A 1100 -3.95 -26.72 22.52
CA PHE A 1100 -2.87 -25.76 22.31
C PHE A 1100 -1.52 -26.41 22.70
N SER A 1101 -0.49 -26.25 21.87
CA SER A 1101 0.86 -26.74 22.21
C SER A 1101 1.37 -26.12 23.52
N GLU A 1102 2.23 -26.85 24.24
CA GLU A 1102 2.75 -26.45 25.56
C GLU A 1102 3.42 -25.05 25.55
N SER A 1103 3.99 -24.66 24.41
CA SER A 1103 4.54 -23.31 24.20
C SER A 1103 3.48 -22.21 24.18
N PHE A 1104 2.32 -22.47 23.57
CA PHE A 1104 1.21 -21.51 23.53
C PHE A 1104 0.48 -21.41 24.87
N GLN A 1105 0.34 -22.51 25.59
CA GLN A 1105 -0.23 -22.51 26.95
C GLN A 1105 0.59 -21.62 27.90
N ARG A 1106 1.93 -21.74 27.88
CA ARG A 1106 2.83 -20.87 28.68
C ARG A 1106 2.77 -19.39 28.26
N LEU A 1107 2.43 -19.11 27.00
CA LEU A 1107 2.32 -17.75 26.49
C LEU A 1107 1.02 -17.09 26.98
N ILE A 1108 -0.07 -17.86 26.99
CA ILE A 1108 -1.36 -17.46 27.56
C ILE A 1108 -1.20 -17.21 29.08
N GLU A 1109 -0.52 -18.09 29.82
CA GLU A 1109 -0.25 -17.87 31.26
C GLU A 1109 0.56 -16.59 31.50
N ARG A 1110 1.61 -16.34 30.72
CA ARG A 1110 2.41 -15.11 30.83
C ARG A 1110 1.62 -13.86 30.49
N TYR A 1111 0.71 -13.93 29.52
CA TYR A 1111 -0.16 -12.83 29.12
C TYR A 1111 -1.08 -12.42 30.28
N PHE A 1112 -1.74 -13.38 30.93
CA PHE A 1112 -2.58 -13.08 32.10
C PHE A 1112 -1.76 -12.62 33.31
N GLU A 1113 -0.55 -13.15 33.52
CA GLU A 1113 0.35 -12.67 34.58
C GLU A 1113 0.80 -11.21 34.36
N GLN A 1114 1.03 -10.82 33.10
CA GLN A 1114 1.32 -9.43 32.71
C GLN A 1114 0.10 -8.52 32.93
N LEU A 1115 -1.09 -8.94 32.49
CA LEU A 1115 -2.33 -8.18 32.70
C LEU A 1115 -2.60 -7.94 34.19
N ARG A 1116 -2.41 -8.95 35.04
CA ARG A 1116 -2.60 -8.81 36.49
C ARG A 1116 -1.62 -7.84 37.12
N ARG A 1117 -0.39 -7.77 36.61
CA ARG A 1117 0.61 -6.78 37.05
C ARG A 1117 0.26 -5.38 36.59
N PHE A 1118 -0.32 -5.24 35.40
CA PHE A 1118 -0.79 -3.97 34.86
C PHE A 1118 -1.96 -3.42 35.71
N GLU A 1119 -2.95 -4.26 36.01
CA GLU A 1119 -4.10 -3.88 36.85
C GLU A 1119 -3.70 -3.53 38.30
N GLN A 1120 -2.70 -4.22 38.86
CA GLN A 1120 -2.14 -3.89 40.17
C GLN A 1120 -1.30 -2.61 40.18
N SER A 1121 -0.81 -2.18 39.02
CA SER A 1121 -0.05 -0.93 38.87
C SER A 1121 -0.96 0.29 38.73
N GLU A 1122 -2.18 0.14 38.21
CA GLU A 1122 -3.19 1.22 38.17
C GLU A 1122 -3.92 1.42 39.49
N ARG A 1123 -3.95 0.42 40.38
CA ARG A 1123 -4.56 0.52 41.72
C ARG A 1123 -3.62 1.06 42.82
N LYS A 1124 -2.42 1.54 42.46
CA LYS A 1124 -1.46 2.22 43.36
C LYS A 1124 -1.21 3.64 42.90
#